data_AF-A0A9E0SUU9-F1
#
_entry.id   AF-A0A9E0SUU9-F1
#
_cell.length_a   1.000
_cell.length_b   1.000
_cell.length_c   1.000
_cell.angle_alpha   90.00
_cell.angle_beta   90.00
_cell.angle_gamma   90.00
#
_symmetry.space_group_name_H-M   'P 1'
#
loop_
_entity.id
_entity.type
_entity.pdbx_description
1 polymer ?
#
loop_
_entity_poly.entity_id
_entity_poly.type
_entity_poly.pdbx_seq_one_letter_code
_entity_poly.pdbx_strand_id
1 'polypeptide(L)'
;MSVLEGRFRFTGIAGLLSTSLLILSACGGGGSDAAPEATVADATVAMSETAAATVTPVTMARESVDAMSAAVAASAVAGAPRREIEAVTAAAPRATTAAAPTSTATAATRTTGKVYFIDSRIGRDTNTGTNFVGTGGTGPWKSLKKLSTLALQPGDTVKLACGAVWNETLKLTTSGVSGTPIIVSTYPAGCSNPPVIDGSTAVASTSWVKYSGNIYKAALASTPQLVMTGGASLPPAHFPNRGYNPAQPTSMYLTLAANSNTIALAGGGTGSNYIITGSDLKLPTGASIPVGTTVRIRTNSWTIDTSTVSAVGGTKLSLGIPTSYPLTAGWGYYFLGQLWMLDSPGEWFYDGNAKLLYAWMPDSQAPAGRVSTSQLATGIDVSNLKYVTISGVVVRNVSLGINARNTQGVTISASTVTNTAAKGIDASAAKSDVIASNVISLTGADAISSVDNTGTPSVGMQITGNQISGSGVVMNGDTVVSLPAQSYAAIRSGTQSIVSGNSVANSGSSGIVPMAGSTVSGNWVSGACSVVDDCGGIYTAGLNNNSKITGNVVQHSRGALDGKGPTLYYTQAQGIYLDESASGVTVSGNTVTDADNGVQIHVAANNTIANNNLYGNRNNQIWMQETSNNNNPNGDVYGNVVNGNLIAPTSATATGFMHTTTIKNTDAFAKYDYNVYFDRIYSRIGAESTPTTAPQFNLQQWKAAPTSTGAPRNEDVHGAGASQLPMASYQVTGSNIVPNGNFVNGTTGWATWAAANPAATMLRQSCTPGYCAQFAAGGASSSLFTGFFPIVQGQWYRLSVDVMTGTDGQKVPLYVRRSGGGTNGYESVASITMSITGTRTWTRYNFVFMGTETVNVNDPQTLDKGVRMDIEQIQPGQTVYMTNAEIVPITSMSSTTRSDLLLNAGFASAQIDCPVRATSPATCNNYVRLADNSPVTWPRTINALSSDIVYTRDPSLADTDGDGISDSQDLCPGTPAGTAVNASGCSLTQTP
;
A
#
# COMPACT_ATOMS: atom_id res chain seq x y z
N MET A 1 -20.68 45.34 -14.26
CA MET A 1 -21.58 46.17 -13.43
C MET A 1 -21.63 45.56 -12.03
N SER A 2 -21.99 46.35 -11.00
CA SER A 2 -22.30 45.95 -9.60
C SER A 2 -21.32 44.94 -8.93
N VAL A 3 -20.33 45.29 -8.09
CA VAL A 3 -20.12 46.36 -7.07
C VAL A 3 -20.81 46.10 -5.71
N LEU A 4 -19.99 46.00 -4.65
CA LEU A 4 -20.31 45.85 -3.20
C LEU A 4 -21.05 44.54 -2.83
N GLU A 5 -20.99 43.97 -1.61
CA GLU A 5 -20.32 44.27 -0.32
C GLU A 5 -20.05 42.91 0.40
N GLY A 6 -19.28 42.74 1.48
CA GLY A 6 -18.50 43.61 2.35
C GLY A 6 -17.61 42.76 3.29
N ARG A 7 -16.69 43.36 4.07
CA ARG A 7 -15.77 42.65 5.00
C ARG A 7 -16.27 42.67 6.44
N PHE A 8 -15.84 41.70 7.24
CA PHE A 8 -15.57 41.93 8.66
C PHE A 8 -14.11 41.62 9.03
N ARG A 9 -13.57 42.44 9.95
CA ARG A 9 -12.28 42.34 10.64
C ARG A 9 -12.61 42.03 12.13
N PHE A 10 -11.70 41.62 13.01
CA PHE A 10 -10.58 42.43 13.52
C PHE A 10 -9.53 41.64 14.32
N THR A 11 -8.51 42.38 14.76
CA THR A 11 -7.25 41.93 15.37
C THR A 11 -7.13 42.34 16.85
N GLY A 12 -6.40 41.54 17.65
CA GLY A 12 -5.40 42.10 18.58
C GLY A 12 -5.59 41.93 20.10
N ILE A 13 -4.56 41.32 20.72
CA ILE A 13 -3.82 41.78 21.92
C ILE A 13 -4.57 41.97 23.26
N ALA A 14 -4.19 41.09 24.22
CA ALA A 14 -3.99 41.27 25.68
C ALA A 14 -5.02 41.99 26.59
N GLY A 15 -5.13 41.52 27.85
CA GLY A 15 -5.56 42.34 28.99
C GLY A 15 -6.59 41.71 29.92
N LEU A 16 -6.41 41.90 31.24
CA LEU A 16 -7.30 41.42 32.30
C LEU A 16 -8.57 42.27 32.47
N LEU A 17 -9.70 41.59 32.68
CA LEU A 17 -10.87 41.95 33.52
C LEU A 17 -11.73 43.22 33.25
N SER A 18 -13.05 42.99 33.36
CA SER A 18 -14.14 43.91 33.79
C SER A 18 -14.56 45.13 32.93
N THR A 19 -15.63 44.91 32.14
CA THR A 19 -16.87 45.74 32.05
C THR A 19 -16.86 47.25 31.68
N SER A 20 -17.54 47.54 30.54
CA SER A 20 -18.58 48.60 30.34
C SER A 20 -18.29 49.92 29.57
N LEU A 21 -18.97 50.02 28.41
CA LEU A 21 -19.82 51.15 27.90
C LEU A 21 -19.30 52.28 26.93
N LEU A 22 -20.00 52.37 25.78
CA LEU A 22 -20.47 53.57 24.99
C LEU A 22 -19.55 54.53 24.14
N ILE A 23 -19.77 54.49 22.79
CA ILE A 23 -20.17 55.61 21.85
C ILE A 23 -19.20 56.66 21.17
N LEU A 24 -19.30 56.71 19.81
CA LEU A 24 -19.15 57.78 18.75
C LEU A 24 -17.88 58.64 18.39
N SER A 25 -17.71 58.81 17.05
CA SER A 25 -17.29 60.03 16.26
C SER A 25 -15.81 60.55 16.28
N ALA A 26 -15.27 61.32 15.31
CA ALA A 26 -15.48 61.52 13.84
C ALA A 26 -14.37 62.45 13.19
N CYS A 27 -14.21 62.45 11.85
CA CYS A 27 -13.46 63.43 10.97
C CYS A 27 -11.91 63.58 11.12
N GLY A 28 -11.11 64.13 10.17
CA GLY A 28 -11.31 64.48 8.74
C GLY A 28 -10.18 65.38 8.10
N GLY A 29 -9.93 65.30 6.77
CA GLY A 29 -9.07 66.22 5.93
C GLY A 29 -7.58 65.84 5.71
N GLY A 30 -6.83 66.26 4.66
CA GLY A 30 -7.16 66.90 3.35
C GLY A 30 -5.94 67.52 2.57
N GLY A 31 -5.89 67.42 1.22
CA GLY A 31 -4.96 68.10 0.25
C GLY A 31 -3.50 67.57 0.12
N SER A 32 -2.62 67.91 -0.86
CA SER A 32 -2.65 68.62 -2.19
C SER A 32 -1.18 68.99 -2.60
N ASP A 33 -0.63 69.12 -3.84
CA ASP A 33 -1.08 68.94 -5.25
C ASP A 33 0.10 69.01 -6.30
N ALA A 34 -0.19 69.06 -7.62
CA ALA A 34 0.62 69.59 -8.78
C ALA A 34 1.73 68.76 -9.53
N ALA A 35 2.11 69.25 -10.75
CA ALA A 35 2.99 68.68 -11.82
C ALA A 35 3.66 69.87 -12.63
N PRO A 36 4.14 69.85 -13.94
CA PRO A 36 4.17 68.84 -15.05
C PRO A 36 5.44 68.86 -16.02
N GLU A 37 5.37 68.16 -17.19
CA GLU A 37 6.03 68.42 -18.53
C GLU A 37 7.60 68.43 -18.70
N ALA A 38 8.27 68.23 -19.87
CA ALA A 38 7.96 67.65 -21.22
C ALA A 38 9.22 67.47 -22.15
N THR A 39 9.11 66.72 -23.28
CA THR A 39 9.91 66.79 -24.57
C THR A 39 11.44 66.47 -24.62
N VAL A 40 12.14 66.22 -25.77
CA VAL A 40 11.93 65.36 -26.99
C VAL A 40 13.19 65.32 -27.92
N ALA A 41 13.34 64.30 -28.80
CA ALA A 41 14.32 64.13 -29.93
C ALA A 41 15.84 63.94 -29.57
N ASP A 42 16.75 63.47 -30.45
CA ASP A 42 16.74 63.16 -31.91
C ASP A 42 17.66 61.93 -32.28
N ALA A 43 17.81 61.56 -33.57
CA ALA A 43 18.32 60.25 -34.05
C ALA A 43 19.45 60.27 -35.12
N THR A 44 20.10 59.10 -35.38
CA THR A 44 20.69 58.59 -36.66
C THR A 44 21.37 57.21 -36.43
N VAL A 45 21.11 56.09 -37.16
CA VAL A 45 21.54 55.66 -38.55
C VAL A 45 23.00 55.17 -38.59
N ALA A 46 23.40 53.99 -39.13
CA ALA A 46 22.67 52.90 -39.82
C ALA A 46 23.44 51.54 -39.88
N MET A 47 22.70 50.47 -40.27
CA MET A 47 23.13 49.26 -41.03
C MET A 47 24.16 48.29 -40.39
N SER A 48 24.20 46.97 -40.63
CA SER A 48 23.39 46.00 -41.45
C SER A 48 23.89 44.57 -41.09
N GLU A 49 23.32 43.39 -41.40
CA GLU A 49 22.02 42.81 -41.81
C GLU A 49 22.19 41.26 -41.71
N THR A 50 21.22 40.33 -41.84
CA THR A 50 19.79 40.25 -42.22
C THR A 50 18.99 39.58 -41.05
N ALA A 51 17.65 39.41 -40.98
CA ALA A 51 16.53 39.16 -41.92
C ALA A 51 16.39 37.68 -42.37
N ALA A 52 15.19 37.06 -42.48
CA ALA A 52 13.79 37.45 -42.19
C ALA A 52 12.96 36.15 -41.93
N ALA A 53 11.65 36.07 -41.65
CA ALA A 53 10.49 36.97 -41.41
C ALA A 53 9.47 36.14 -40.58
N THR A 54 8.73 36.62 -39.57
CA THR A 54 7.42 37.33 -39.64
C THR A 54 6.40 36.75 -40.65
N VAL A 55 5.10 36.63 -40.34
CA VAL A 55 4.10 37.73 -40.24
C VAL A 55 2.87 37.31 -39.38
N THR A 56 2.08 38.29 -38.92
CA THR A 56 0.90 38.20 -38.02
C THR A 56 -0.35 38.82 -38.75
N PRO A 57 -1.43 39.46 -38.21
CA PRO A 57 -1.83 39.77 -36.82
C PRO A 57 -3.35 39.72 -36.43
N VAL A 58 -3.62 39.84 -35.12
CA VAL A 58 -4.65 40.73 -34.49
C VAL A 58 -6.19 40.43 -34.55
N THR A 59 -6.67 39.84 -33.44
CA THR A 59 -7.81 40.28 -32.56
C THR A 59 -9.31 40.00 -32.81
N MET A 60 -9.99 39.88 -31.66
CA MET A 60 -11.39 40.29 -31.32
C MET A 60 -12.59 39.39 -31.68
N ALA A 61 -13.03 38.59 -30.70
CA ALA A 61 -14.42 38.56 -30.24
C ALA A 61 -14.52 38.07 -28.77
N ARG A 62 -15.57 38.49 -28.06
CA ARG A 62 -16.08 37.89 -26.81
C ARG A 62 -17.42 37.22 -27.12
N GLU A 63 -17.84 36.30 -26.25
CA GLU A 63 -19.09 35.50 -26.23
C GLU A 63 -18.90 34.07 -26.75
N SER A 64 -19.63 33.05 -26.26
CA SER A 64 -20.20 32.75 -24.92
C SER A 64 -20.65 31.27 -24.96
N VAL A 65 -20.94 30.64 -23.81
CA VAL A 65 -21.57 29.29 -23.66
C VAL A 65 -21.19 28.20 -24.68
N ASP A 66 -20.24 27.33 -24.31
CA ASP A 66 -20.58 25.93 -23.95
C ASP A 66 -19.35 25.15 -23.46
N ALA A 67 -19.48 24.47 -22.32
CA ALA A 67 -18.38 23.73 -21.70
C ALA A 67 -18.87 22.52 -20.88
N MET A 68 -19.18 21.39 -21.54
CA MET A 68 -19.45 20.12 -20.83
C MET A 68 -19.37 18.85 -21.72
N SER A 69 -18.19 18.51 -22.29
CA SER A 69 -17.89 17.13 -22.77
C SER A 69 -16.41 16.88 -23.19
N ALA A 70 -15.43 17.02 -22.29
CA ALA A 70 -14.01 16.72 -22.62
C ALA A 70 -13.09 16.47 -21.39
N ALA A 71 -13.39 15.48 -20.54
CA ALA A 71 -12.60 15.25 -19.31
C ALA A 71 -12.50 13.78 -18.85
N VAL A 72 -12.50 12.80 -19.77
CA VAL A 72 -12.38 11.35 -19.43
C VAL A 72 -11.36 10.63 -20.35
N ALA A 73 -10.23 11.28 -20.64
CA ALA A 73 -9.24 10.79 -21.62
C ALA A 73 -7.79 11.19 -21.29
N ALA A 74 -7.36 11.02 -20.03
CA ALA A 74 -6.01 11.40 -19.59
C ALA A 74 -5.41 10.48 -18.50
N SER A 75 -5.63 9.16 -18.58
CA SER A 75 -4.80 8.17 -17.86
C SER A 75 -4.78 6.84 -18.62
N ALA A 76 -3.93 6.80 -19.64
CA ALA A 76 -3.68 5.60 -20.45
C ALA A 76 -2.21 5.20 -20.30
N VAL A 77 -1.94 4.18 -19.48
CA VAL A 77 -0.64 3.50 -19.51
C VAL A 77 -0.48 2.85 -20.88
N ALA A 78 0.66 3.07 -21.53
CA ALA A 78 0.84 2.76 -22.95
C ALA A 78 0.69 1.26 -23.24
N GLY A 79 -0.36 0.89 -23.96
CA GLY A 79 -0.54 -0.47 -24.48
C GLY A 79 0.43 -0.76 -25.62
N ALA A 80 1.23 -1.82 -25.50
CA ALA A 80 2.06 -2.30 -26.60
C ALA A 80 1.17 -2.76 -27.77
N PRO A 81 1.54 -2.48 -29.04
CA PRO A 81 0.73 -2.85 -30.19
C PRO A 81 0.71 -4.37 -30.39
N ARG A 82 -0.45 -4.91 -30.78
CA ARG A 82 -0.53 -6.31 -31.23
C ARG A 82 0.30 -6.48 -32.51
N ARG A 83 1.25 -7.40 -32.48
CA ARG A 83 1.65 -8.16 -33.69
C ARG A 83 1.06 -9.55 -33.60
N GLU A 84 0.62 -10.06 -34.74
CA GLU A 84 0.19 -11.45 -34.86
C GLU A 84 1.41 -12.37 -34.67
N ILE A 85 1.25 -13.39 -33.83
CA ILE A 85 2.23 -14.45 -33.67
C ILE A 85 1.65 -15.67 -34.38
N GLU A 86 2.27 -16.07 -35.48
CA GLU A 86 1.93 -17.31 -36.17
C GLU A 86 2.15 -18.52 -35.25
N ALA A 87 1.37 -19.58 -35.44
CA ALA A 87 1.30 -20.69 -34.51
C ALA A 87 2.58 -21.55 -34.46
N VAL A 88 3.53 -21.16 -33.60
CA VAL A 88 4.67 -22.01 -33.23
C VAL A 88 4.16 -23.23 -32.47
N THR A 89 4.32 -24.42 -33.07
CA THR A 89 3.92 -25.70 -32.47
C THR A 89 4.80 -26.02 -31.26
N ALA A 90 4.30 -25.74 -30.05
CA ALA A 90 4.97 -26.12 -28.81
C ALA A 90 5.07 -27.66 -28.71
N ALA A 91 6.28 -28.16 -28.49
CA ALA A 91 6.52 -29.59 -28.26
C ALA A 91 5.90 -30.04 -26.93
N ALA A 92 5.18 -31.16 -26.95
CA ALA A 92 4.50 -31.68 -25.76
C ALA A 92 5.50 -32.13 -24.68
N PRO A 93 5.24 -31.88 -23.38
CA PRO A 93 6.09 -32.36 -22.30
C PRO A 93 6.09 -33.89 -22.23
N ARG A 94 7.27 -34.48 -22.06
CA ARG A 94 7.49 -35.93 -22.06
C ARG A 94 6.95 -36.56 -20.77
N ALA A 95 5.74 -37.10 -20.81
CA ALA A 95 5.13 -37.81 -19.69
C ALA A 95 5.97 -39.02 -19.24
N THR A 96 6.10 -39.20 -17.93
CA THR A 96 6.68 -40.42 -17.33
C THR A 96 5.67 -41.56 -17.36
N THR A 97 6.12 -42.75 -17.78
CA THR A 97 5.24 -43.89 -18.04
C THR A 97 4.91 -44.67 -16.76
N ALA A 98 3.72 -44.44 -16.21
CA ALA A 98 3.09 -45.40 -15.30
C ALA A 98 2.45 -46.54 -16.11
N ALA A 99 2.53 -47.78 -15.63
CA ALA A 99 1.98 -48.95 -16.32
C ALA A 99 0.44 -48.94 -16.31
N ALA A 100 -0.17 -49.25 -17.47
CA ALA A 100 -1.62 -49.23 -17.62
C ALA A 100 -2.27 -50.52 -17.08
N PRO A 101 -3.34 -50.44 -16.26
CA PRO A 101 -4.18 -51.59 -15.97
C PRO A 101 -5.02 -51.94 -17.19
N THR A 102 -4.94 -53.19 -17.66
CA THR A 102 -5.76 -53.67 -18.77
C THR A 102 -7.21 -53.87 -18.34
N SER A 103 -8.11 -53.00 -18.80
CA SER A 103 -9.56 -53.25 -18.77
C SER A 103 -10.15 -53.18 -20.17
N THR A 104 -11.04 -54.11 -20.50
CA THR A 104 -11.66 -54.25 -21.83
C THR A 104 -12.83 -53.28 -21.97
N ALA A 105 -12.53 -52.01 -22.24
CA ALA A 105 -13.55 -51.02 -22.58
C ALA A 105 -14.09 -51.27 -24.01
N THR A 106 -15.34 -51.75 -24.10
CA THR A 106 -16.09 -51.79 -25.36
C THR A 106 -16.17 -50.39 -25.98
N ALA A 107 -15.84 -50.28 -27.26
CA ALA A 107 -15.81 -49.00 -27.97
C ALA A 107 -17.22 -48.39 -28.10
N ALA A 108 -17.55 -47.45 -27.21
CA ALA A 108 -18.79 -46.70 -27.28
C ALA A 108 -18.85 -45.85 -28.56
N THR A 109 -19.86 -46.08 -29.40
CA THR A 109 -20.09 -45.30 -30.61
C THR A 109 -20.34 -43.84 -30.27
N ARG A 110 -19.45 -42.94 -30.71
CA ARG A 110 -19.64 -41.49 -30.58
C ARG A 110 -20.84 -41.03 -31.41
N THR A 111 -22.00 -40.89 -30.77
CA THR A 111 -23.10 -40.08 -31.31
C THR A 111 -22.65 -38.63 -31.35
N THR A 112 -22.55 -38.05 -32.56
CA THR A 112 -22.34 -36.61 -32.72
C THR A 112 -23.53 -35.85 -32.15
N GLY A 113 -23.29 -35.04 -31.11
CA GLY A 113 -24.32 -34.16 -30.54
C GLY A 113 -24.81 -33.12 -31.54
N LYS A 114 -26.01 -32.60 -31.29
CA LYS A 114 -26.69 -31.63 -32.15
C LYS A 114 -26.11 -30.23 -31.96
N VAL A 115 -26.15 -29.42 -33.00
CA VAL A 115 -25.79 -28.00 -32.94
C VAL A 115 -27.04 -27.14 -33.02
N TYR A 116 -27.21 -26.26 -32.05
CA TYR A 116 -28.32 -25.30 -31.95
C TYR A 116 -27.76 -23.87 -32.06
N PHE A 117 -28.45 -23.01 -32.82
CA PHE A 117 -28.04 -21.63 -33.07
C PHE A 117 -29.08 -20.65 -32.49
N ILE A 118 -28.60 -19.57 -31.88
CA ILE A 118 -29.45 -18.52 -31.28
C ILE A 118 -28.94 -17.14 -31.70
N ASP A 119 -29.84 -16.27 -32.17
CA ASP A 119 -29.57 -14.88 -32.54
C ASP A 119 -30.80 -14.02 -32.22
N SER A 120 -30.68 -13.08 -31.27
CA SER A 120 -31.78 -12.19 -30.89
C SER A 120 -32.24 -11.25 -32.01
N ARG A 121 -31.43 -11.03 -33.04
CA ARG A 121 -31.69 -10.12 -34.16
C ARG A 121 -32.53 -10.83 -35.24
N ILE A 122 -31.99 -11.92 -35.80
CA ILE A 122 -32.60 -12.63 -36.95
C ILE A 122 -33.41 -13.88 -36.59
N GLY A 123 -33.25 -14.40 -35.36
CA GLY A 123 -33.89 -15.65 -34.94
C GLY A 123 -35.39 -15.57 -34.72
N ARG A 124 -36.04 -16.75 -34.68
CA ARG A 124 -37.46 -16.94 -34.33
C ARG A 124 -37.62 -18.22 -33.51
N ASP A 125 -38.36 -18.17 -32.42
CA ASP A 125 -38.52 -19.31 -31.50
C ASP A 125 -39.46 -20.41 -32.03
N THR A 126 -40.12 -20.15 -33.15
CA THR A 126 -40.84 -21.12 -33.98
C THR A 126 -39.93 -21.91 -34.93
N ASN A 127 -38.66 -21.52 -35.08
CA ASN A 127 -37.71 -22.29 -35.89
C ASN A 127 -37.27 -23.58 -35.17
N THR A 128 -36.61 -24.48 -35.89
CA THR A 128 -35.98 -25.67 -35.28
C THR A 128 -34.70 -25.37 -34.49
N GLY A 129 -34.04 -24.24 -34.74
CA GLY A 129 -32.75 -23.88 -34.14
C GLY A 129 -31.53 -24.58 -34.76
N THR A 130 -31.68 -25.50 -35.71
CA THR A 130 -30.58 -26.37 -36.18
C THR A 130 -29.73 -25.79 -37.31
N ASN A 131 -30.12 -24.65 -37.88
CA ASN A 131 -29.37 -23.94 -38.91
C ASN A 131 -29.12 -22.48 -38.47
N PHE A 132 -27.98 -21.89 -38.86
CA PHE A 132 -27.70 -20.47 -38.63
C PHE A 132 -28.37 -19.55 -39.68
N VAL A 133 -28.85 -20.10 -40.80
CA VAL A 133 -29.54 -19.35 -41.86
C VAL A 133 -31.06 -19.49 -41.74
N GLY A 134 -31.78 -18.37 -41.86
CA GLY A 134 -33.23 -18.24 -41.63
C GLY A 134 -34.17 -18.84 -42.67
N THR A 135 -33.78 -19.85 -43.44
CA THR A 135 -34.61 -20.48 -44.49
C THR A 135 -35.57 -21.53 -43.92
N GLY A 136 -36.78 -21.63 -44.48
CA GLY A 136 -37.68 -22.79 -44.29
C GLY A 136 -38.10 -23.13 -42.84
N GLY A 137 -37.94 -22.21 -41.89
CA GLY A 137 -38.15 -22.50 -40.46
C GLY A 137 -37.03 -23.30 -39.79
N THR A 138 -35.90 -23.55 -40.46
CA THR A 138 -34.76 -24.27 -39.86
C THR A 138 -33.80 -23.39 -39.05
N GLY A 139 -33.91 -22.06 -39.21
CA GLY A 139 -32.95 -21.07 -38.70
C GLY A 139 -32.82 -20.97 -37.17
N PRO A 140 -32.06 -19.96 -36.68
CA PRO A 140 -31.75 -19.84 -35.26
C PRO A 140 -32.98 -19.47 -34.42
N TRP A 141 -32.96 -19.85 -33.14
CA TRP A 141 -33.90 -19.32 -32.14
C TRP A 141 -33.59 -17.86 -31.82
N LYS A 142 -34.57 -17.15 -31.27
CA LYS A 142 -34.45 -15.73 -30.88
C LYS A 142 -34.06 -15.60 -29.42
N SER A 143 -34.71 -16.32 -28.53
CA SER A 143 -34.59 -16.18 -27.07
C SER A 143 -33.71 -17.27 -26.42
N LEU A 144 -33.05 -16.90 -25.34
CA LEU A 144 -32.44 -17.83 -24.38
C LEU A 144 -33.54 -18.53 -23.56
N LYS A 145 -34.69 -17.86 -23.37
CA LYS A 145 -35.90 -18.48 -22.85
C LYS A 145 -36.37 -19.69 -23.67
N LYS A 146 -36.25 -19.67 -25.00
CA LYS A 146 -36.53 -20.84 -25.84
C LYS A 146 -35.54 -21.98 -25.59
N LEU A 147 -34.24 -21.68 -25.49
CA LEU A 147 -33.22 -22.68 -25.16
C LEU A 147 -33.50 -23.39 -23.83
N SER A 148 -33.89 -22.66 -22.78
CA SER A 148 -34.13 -23.25 -21.45
C SER A 148 -35.30 -24.25 -21.39
N THR A 149 -36.12 -24.33 -22.45
CA THR A 149 -37.16 -25.37 -22.62
C THR A 149 -36.64 -26.69 -23.22
N LEU A 150 -35.39 -26.74 -23.69
CA LEU A 150 -34.80 -27.93 -24.29
C LEU A 150 -34.03 -28.77 -23.27
N ALA A 151 -34.31 -30.08 -23.23
CA ALA A 151 -33.44 -31.06 -22.58
C ALA A 151 -32.27 -31.42 -23.52
N LEU A 152 -31.18 -30.66 -23.44
CA LEU A 152 -29.94 -30.93 -24.16
C LEU A 152 -29.36 -32.30 -23.77
N GLN A 153 -28.69 -32.95 -24.72
CA GLN A 153 -28.02 -34.24 -24.52
C GLN A 153 -26.49 -34.06 -24.38
N PRO A 154 -25.78 -34.99 -23.72
CA PRO A 154 -24.31 -34.95 -23.67
C PRO A 154 -23.68 -34.88 -25.07
N GLY A 155 -22.78 -33.92 -25.27
CA GLY A 155 -22.19 -33.60 -26.58
C GLY A 155 -22.95 -32.57 -27.41
N ASP A 156 -24.18 -32.17 -27.05
CA ASP A 156 -24.89 -31.09 -27.75
C ASP A 156 -24.14 -29.75 -27.60
N THR A 157 -24.19 -28.93 -28.66
CA THR A 157 -23.54 -27.63 -28.73
C THR A 157 -24.57 -26.53 -28.99
N VAL A 158 -24.59 -25.51 -28.14
CA VAL A 158 -25.29 -24.24 -28.34
C VAL A 158 -24.31 -23.21 -28.88
N LYS A 159 -24.73 -22.47 -29.91
CA LYS A 159 -23.97 -21.38 -30.53
C LYS A 159 -24.75 -20.07 -30.45
N LEU A 160 -24.16 -19.09 -29.78
CA LEU A 160 -24.69 -17.73 -29.61
C LEU A 160 -24.07 -16.79 -30.65
N ALA A 161 -24.91 -15.99 -31.32
CA ALA A 161 -24.46 -15.17 -32.44
C ALA A 161 -23.57 -13.99 -32.02
N CYS A 162 -22.49 -13.78 -32.78
CA CYS A 162 -21.58 -12.65 -32.61
C CYS A 162 -22.31 -11.32 -32.77
N GLY A 163 -22.20 -10.44 -31.78
CA GLY A 163 -22.88 -9.14 -31.70
C GLY A 163 -24.38 -9.21 -31.46
N ALA A 164 -24.93 -10.33 -30.99
CA ALA A 164 -26.29 -10.42 -30.49
C ALA A 164 -26.34 -10.10 -28.99
N VAL A 165 -27.43 -9.49 -28.55
CA VAL A 165 -27.66 -9.07 -27.15
C VAL A 165 -28.97 -9.65 -26.64
N TRP A 166 -28.99 -10.14 -25.41
CA TRP A 166 -30.19 -10.64 -24.72
C TRP A 166 -30.31 -10.00 -23.34
N ASN A 167 -31.53 -9.56 -22.98
CA ASN A 167 -31.91 -9.25 -21.60
C ASN A 167 -32.72 -10.42 -21.03
N GLU A 168 -32.08 -11.59 -21.03
CA GLU A 168 -32.62 -12.87 -20.56
C GLU A 168 -31.48 -13.68 -19.93
N THR A 169 -31.76 -14.44 -18.87
CA THR A 169 -30.77 -15.37 -18.29
C THR A 169 -30.49 -16.53 -19.24
N LEU A 170 -29.21 -16.81 -19.55
CA LEU A 170 -28.80 -18.08 -20.15
C LEU A 170 -28.91 -19.18 -19.08
N LYS A 171 -30.03 -19.90 -19.07
CA LYS A 171 -30.25 -21.04 -18.16
C LYS A 171 -30.16 -22.36 -18.91
N LEU A 172 -29.30 -23.24 -18.44
CA LEU A 172 -29.31 -24.65 -18.83
C LEU A 172 -30.01 -25.50 -17.75
N THR A 173 -30.47 -26.69 -18.11
CA THR A 173 -31.33 -27.55 -17.28
C THR A 173 -30.87 -29.02 -17.23
N THR A 174 -29.79 -29.32 -17.94
CA THR A 174 -29.33 -30.68 -18.29
C THR A 174 -27.81 -30.73 -18.24
N SER A 175 -27.26 -31.89 -17.88
CA SER A 175 -25.81 -32.10 -17.74
C SER A 175 -25.23 -32.85 -18.93
N GLY A 176 -23.97 -32.58 -19.25
CA GLY A 176 -23.17 -33.50 -20.07
C GLY A 176 -22.70 -34.71 -19.24
N VAL A 177 -21.79 -35.49 -19.82
CA VAL A 177 -21.01 -36.50 -19.07
C VAL A 177 -19.52 -36.34 -19.36
N SER A 178 -18.66 -36.94 -18.53
CA SER A 178 -17.21 -36.85 -18.70
C SER A 178 -16.78 -37.29 -20.10
N GLY A 179 -15.97 -36.48 -20.77
CA GLY A 179 -15.54 -36.69 -22.16
C GLY A 179 -16.54 -36.26 -23.25
N THR A 180 -17.81 -36.01 -22.92
CA THR A 180 -18.83 -35.45 -23.84
C THR A 180 -19.66 -34.37 -23.11
N PRO A 181 -19.10 -33.18 -22.88
CA PRO A 181 -19.80 -32.08 -22.21
C PRO A 181 -20.89 -31.48 -23.11
N ILE A 182 -21.81 -30.71 -22.51
CA ILE A 182 -22.65 -29.76 -23.24
C ILE A 182 -21.85 -28.47 -23.45
N ILE A 183 -21.80 -27.93 -24.67
CA ILE A 183 -20.92 -26.79 -25.01
C ILE A 183 -21.75 -25.57 -25.40
N VAL A 184 -21.58 -24.44 -24.71
CA VAL A 184 -22.03 -23.11 -25.16
C VAL A 184 -20.84 -22.34 -25.70
N SER A 185 -20.95 -21.89 -26.95
CA SER A 185 -19.88 -21.21 -27.71
C SER A 185 -20.44 -20.11 -28.61
N THR A 186 -19.58 -19.39 -29.33
CA THR A 186 -19.97 -18.30 -30.23
C THR A 186 -20.04 -18.75 -31.70
N TYR A 187 -20.75 -17.99 -32.55
CA TYR A 187 -20.63 -18.12 -34.01
C TYR A 187 -20.72 -16.77 -34.74
N PRO A 188 -19.99 -16.57 -35.87
CA PRO A 188 -18.96 -17.46 -36.41
C PRO A 188 -17.74 -17.57 -35.48
N ALA A 189 -16.83 -18.51 -35.79
CA ALA A 189 -15.55 -18.60 -35.09
C ALA A 189 -14.72 -17.32 -35.30
N GLY A 190 -13.86 -16.97 -34.34
CA GLY A 190 -13.10 -15.71 -34.37
C GLY A 190 -13.95 -14.46 -34.08
N CYS A 191 -15.11 -14.62 -33.43
CA CYS A 191 -16.02 -13.53 -33.10
C CYS A 191 -15.32 -12.38 -32.34
N SER A 192 -15.29 -11.19 -32.96
CA SER A 192 -14.65 -9.98 -32.42
C SER A 192 -15.56 -9.12 -31.54
N ASN A 193 -16.88 -9.30 -31.63
CA ASN A 193 -17.90 -8.64 -30.81
C ASN A 193 -18.72 -9.70 -30.08
N PRO A 194 -18.27 -10.21 -28.92
CA PRO A 194 -18.87 -11.38 -28.27
C PRO A 194 -20.36 -11.20 -27.92
N PRO A 195 -21.17 -12.29 -27.92
CA PRO A 195 -22.57 -12.25 -27.50
C PRO A 195 -22.71 -11.73 -26.06
N VAL A 196 -23.71 -10.87 -25.84
CA VAL A 196 -23.90 -10.16 -24.56
C VAL A 196 -25.21 -10.56 -23.90
N ILE A 197 -25.13 -10.97 -22.63
CA ILE A 197 -26.25 -11.01 -21.69
C ILE A 197 -26.20 -9.71 -20.89
N ASP A 198 -27.13 -8.81 -21.15
CA ASP A 198 -27.20 -7.48 -20.56
C ASP A 198 -28.48 -7.34 -19.76
N GLY A 199 -28.37 -7.31 -18.43
CA GLY A 199 -29.54 -7.17 -17.56
C GLY A 199 -30.12 -5.75 -17.52
N SER A 200 -29.49 -4.77 -18.18
CA SER A 200 -29.95 -3.38 -18.17
C SER A 200 -31.17 -3.14 -19.07
N THR A 201 -32.17 -2.45 -18.52
CA THR A 201 -33.31 -1.89 -19.23
C THR A 201 -33.27 -0.37 -19.09
N ALA A 202 -33.27 0.37 -20.20
CA ALA A 202 -33.34 1.83 -20.18
C ALA A 202 -34.67 2.30 -19.58
N VAL A 203 -34.63 3.31 -18.70
CA VAL A 203 -35.83 3.97 -18.21
C VAL A 203 -36.27 4.98 -19.27
N ALA A 204 -37.50 4.87 -19.77
CA ALA A 204 -37.98 5.74 -20.84
C ALA A 204 -37.94 7.21 -20.42
N SER A 205 -37.48 8.09 -21.31
CA SER A 205 -37.34 9.53 -21.03
C SER A 205 -38.66 10.19 -20.62
N THR A 206 -39.78 9.71 -21.14
CA THR A 206 -41.15 10.15 -20.84
C THR A 206 -41.71 9.62 -19.51
N SER A 207 -41.04 8.67 -18.85
CA SER A 207 -41.46 8.13 -17.55
C SER A 207 -40.97 8.96 -16.35
N TRP A 208 -40.06 9.91 -16.58
CA TRP A 208 -39.49 10.75 -15.52
C TRP A 208 -40.35 11.98 -15.22
N VAL A 209 -40.80 12.09 -13.98
CA VAL A 209 -41.52 13.25 -13.44
C VAL A 209 -40.64 13.92 -12.38
N LYS A 210 -40.52 15.25 -12.40
CA LYS A 210 -39.78 15.99 -11.37
C LYS A 210 -40.46 15.81 -10.01
N TYR A 211 -39.69 15.49 -8.97
CA TYR A 211 -40.21 15.25 -7.62
C TYR A 211 -40.00 16.45 -6.69
N SER A 212 -38.75 16.84 -6.45
CA SER A 212 -38.37 18.00 -5.65
C SER A 212 -36.91 18.38 -5.95
N GLY A 213 -36.55 19.66 -5.87
CA GLY A 213 -35.16 20.12 -6.11
C GLY A 213 -34.61 19.66 -7.47
N ASN A 214 -33.60 18.79 -7.43
CA ASN A 214 -32.99 18.13 -8.60
C ASN A 214 -33.32 16.62 -8.68
N ILE A 215 -34.20 16.13 -7.80
CA ILE A 215 -34.66 14.75 -7.74
C ILE A 215 -35.84 14.55 -8.71
N TYR A 216 -35.75 13.50 -9.52
CA TYR A 216 -36.80 13.05 -10.43
C TYR A 216 -37.21 11.62 -10.04
N LYS A 217 -38.44 11.22 -10.41
CA LYS A 217 -38.96 9.87 -10.16
C LYS A 217 -39.60 9.24 -11.40
N ALA A 218 -39.52 7.92 -11.49
CA ALA A 218 -40.13 7.11 -12.55
C ALA A 218 -40.68 5.79 -11.98
N ALA A 219 -41.76 5.27 -12.56
CA ALA A 219 -42.29 3.97 -12.19
C ALA A 219 -41.49 2.83 -12.84
N LEU A 220 -41.23 1.75 -12.10
CA LEU A 220 -40.59 0.53 -12.61
C LEU A 220 -41.52 -0.69 -12.48
N ALA A 221 -41.35 -1.68 -13.34
CA ALA A 221 -42.09 -2.94 -13.26
C ALA A 221 -41.63 -3.82 -12.07
N SER A 222 -40.33 -3.74 -11.74
CA SER A 222 -39.63 -4.62 -10.81
C SER A 222 -38.45 -3.90 -10.14
N THR A 223 -38.05 -4.41 -8.96
CA THR A 223 -37.00 -3.84 -8.11
C THR A 223 -35.63 -3.85 -8.81
N PRO A 224 -35.01 -2.67 -9.04
CA PRO A 224 -33.73 -2.59 -9.74
C PRO A 224 -32.61 -3.20 -8.88
N GLN A 225 -31.78 -4.04 -9.48
CA GLN A 225 -30.58 -4.59 -8.82
C GLN A 225 -29.40 -3.61 -8.86
N LEU A 226 -29.40 -2.74 -9.88
CA LEU A 226 -28.46 -1.64 -10.12
C LEU A 226 -29.25 -0.51 -10.80
N VAL A 227 -28.84 0.73 -10.57
CA VAL A 227 -29.27 1.90 -11.34
C VAL A 227 -28.02 2.54 -11.91
N MET A 228 -28.03 2.85 -13.21
CA MET A 228 -26.83 3.22 -13.96
C MET A 228 -27.08 4.44 -14.86
N THR A 229 -26.07 5.29 -15.02
CA THR A 229 -26.07 6.42 -15.97
C THR A 229 -24.81 6.41 -16.80
N GLY A 230 -24.91 6.57 -18.12
CA GLY A 230 -23.75 6.55 -19.02
C GLY A 230 -22.93 5.24 -18.99
N GLY A 231 -23.49 4.15 -18.47
CA GLY A 231 -22.81 2.87 -18.25
C GLY A 231 -22.17 2.70 -16.85
N ALA A 232 -22.09 3.75 -16.04
CA ALA A 232 -21.61 3.67 -14.65
C ALA A 232 -22.76 3.44 -13.66
N SER A 233 -22.57 2.56 -12.68
CA SER A 233 -23.53 2.33 -11.60
C SER A 233 -23.50 3.45 -10.57
N LEU A 234 -24.67 3.90 -10.13
CA LEU A 234 -24.87 4.90 -9.10
C LEU A 234 -25.01 4.24 -7.70
N PRO A 235 -24.46 4.83 -6.63
CA PRO A 235 -24.71 4.38 -5.27
C PRO A 235 -26.18 4.58 -4.88
N PRO A 236 -26.79 3.65 -4.12
CA PRO A 236 -28.08 3.90 -3.48
C PRO A 236 -27.94 4.98 -2.39
N ALA A 237 -29.01 5.74 -2.19
CA ALA A 237 -29.17 6.79 -1.21
C ALA A 237 -28.75 6.32 0.20
N HIS A 238 -27.75 6.99 0.76
CA HIS A 238 -27.10 6.62 2.03
C HIS A 238 -26.95 7.82 2.97
N PHE A 239 -26.83 7.55 4.27
CA PHE A 239 -26.55 8.60 5.25
C PHE A 239 -25.55 8.14 6.32
N PRO A 240 -24.54 8.95 6.64
CA PRO A 240 -24.19 10.24 6.02
C PRO A 240 -23.46 10.07 4.68
N ASN A 241 -23.54 11.09 3.84
CA ASN A 241 -22.68 11.22 2.66
C ASN A 241 -21.22 11.51 3.05
N ARG A 242 -20.25 11.16 2.18
CA ARG A 242 -18.83 11.51 2.38
C ARG A 242 -18.68 13.05 2.50
N GLY A 243 -17.83 13.50 3.41
CA GLY A 243 -17.60 14.92 3.69
C GLY A 243 -18.44 15.52 4.83
N TYR A 244 -19.39 14.78 5.42
CA TYR A 244 -20.18 15.27 6.58
C TYR A 244 -19.31 15.62 7.81
N ASN A 245 -18.16 14.95 7.94
CA ASN A 245 -17.18 15.16 8.99
C ASN A 245 -15.92 15.82 8.41
N PRO A 246 -15.67 17.13 8.66
CA PRO A 246 -14.48 17.83 8.15
C PRO A 246 -13.14 17.24 8.62
N ALA A 247 -13.10 16.48 9.71
CA ALA A 247 -11.88 15.81 10.20
C ALA A 247 -11.63 14.44 9.52
N GLN A 248 -12.63 13.87 8.85
CA GLN A 248 -12.54 12.63 8.09
C GLN A 248 -13.38 12.75 6.80
N PRO A 249 -13.01 13.64 5.85
CA PRO A 249 -13.86 13.98 4.71
C PRO A 249 -14.06 12.81 3.72
N THR A 250 -13.19 11.79 3.76
CA THR A 250 -13.37 10.54 3.01
C THR A 250 -14.40 9.62 3.64
N SER A 251 -14.57 9.63 4.96
CA SER A 251 -15.44 8.68 5.68
C SER A 251 -16.92 8.97 5.46
N MET A 252 -17.71 7.90 5.46
CA MET A 252 -19.19 7.91 5.49
C MET A 252 -19.76 7.22 6.74
N TYR A 253 -18.91 6.92 7.72
CA TYR A 253 -19.31 6.20 8.93
C TYR A 253 -19.65 7.17 10.08
N LEU A 254 -20.82 6.95 10.69
CA LEU A 254 -21.19 7.42 12.02
C LEU A 254 -20.58 6.53 13.10
N THR A 255 -20.52 7.04 14.31
CA THR A 255 -19.77 6.46 15.43
C THR A 255 -20.70 5.81 16.45
N LEU A 256 -20.47 4.55 16.84
CA LEU A 256 -21.23 3.91 17.92
C LEU A 256 -20.96 4.60 19.27
N ALA A 257 -22.01 5.02 19.98
CA ALA A 257 -21.87 5.77 21.23
C ALA A 257 -21.37 4.92 22.41
N ALA A 258 -21.69 3.62 22.39
CA ALA A 258 -21.49 2.70 23.51
C ALA A 258 -21.36 1.26 23.00
N ASN A 259 -20.77 0.39 23.83
CA ASN A 259 -20.79 -1.05 23.61
C ASN A 259 -22.25 -1.55 23.57
N SER A 260 -22.53 -2.51 22.70
CA SER A 260 -23.83 -3.19 22.67
C SER A 260 -23.76 -4.52 23.45
N ASN A 261 -24.83 -5.31 23.43
CA ASN A 261 -24.83 -6.59 24.13
C ASN A 261 -24.00 -7.66 23.43
N THR A 262 -23.53 -8.64 24.19
CA THR A 262 -22.97 -9.89 23.68
C THR A 262 -24.03 -10.99 23.81
N ILE A 263 -24.40 -11.62 22.69
CA ILE A 263 -25.29 -12.79 22.63
C ILE A 263 -24.60 -13.93 21.86
N ALA A 264 -24.95 -15.17 22.16
CA ALA A 264 -24.50 -16.32 21.36
C ALA A 264 -25.20 -16.34 20.00
N LEU A 265 -24.48 -16.74 18.95
CA LEU A 265 -25.00 -16.84 17.58
C LEU A 265 -25.35 -18.29 17.21
N ALA A 266 -26.34 -18.44 16.32
CA ALA A 266 -26.66 -19.74 15.74
C ALA A 266 -25.53 -20.19 14.80
N GLY A 267 -24.86 -21.29 15.15
CA GLY A 267 -23.63 -21.76 14.50
C GLY A 267 -22.35 -21.57 15.34
N GLY A 268 -22.43 -20.87 16.47
CA GLY A 268 -21.29 -20.57 17.35
C GLY A 268 -20.78 -19.14 17.23
N GLY A 269 -19.86 -18.75 18.10
CA GLY A 269 -19.42 -17.36 18.25
C GLY A 269 -20.44 -16.47 18.98
N THR A 270 -20.15 -15.17 19.04
CA THR A 270 -20.98 -14.16 19.72
C THR A 270 -21.12 -12.88 18.91
N GLY A 271 -22.23 -12.17 19.10
CA GLY A 271 -22.57 -10.94 18.36
C GLY A 271 -23.45 -9.99 19.16
N SER A 272 -23.95 -8.92 18.52
CA SER A 272 -24.87 -7.94 19.10
C SER A 272 -26.18 -7.86 18.33
N ASN A 273 -27.30 -7.57 19.01
CA ASN A 273 -28.62 -7.43 18.37
C ASN A 273 -29.23 -6.02 18.45
N TYR A 274 -28.43 -5.02 18.80
CA TYR A 274 -28.76 -3.60 18.68
C TYR A 274 -27.50 -2.77 18.43
N ILE A 275 -27.69 -1.52 18.03
CA ILE A 275 -26.68 -0.45 18.09
C ILE A 275 -27.16 0.69 18.98
N ILE A 276 -26.22 1.46 19.54
CA ILE A 276 -26.48 2.76 20.18
C ILE A 276 -25.85 3.87 19.31
N THR A 277 -26.69 4.75 18.78
CA THR A 277 -26.27 5.80 17.83
C THR A 277 -25.49 6.93 18.51
N GLY A 278 -24.39 7.36 17.89
CA GLY A 278 -23.58 8.51 18.30
C GLY A 278 -24.29 9.87 18.24
N SER A 279 -23.68 10.87 18.87
CA SER A 279 -24.08 12.29 18.81
C SER A 279 -23.70 12.98 17.50
N ASP A 280 -23.00 12.26 16.62
CA ASP A 280 -22.72 12.63 15.23
C ASP A 280 -23.89 12.31 14.28
N LEU A 281 -24.85 11.46 14.69
CA LEU A 281 -26.12 11.24 13.98
C LEU A 281 -27.01 12.49 14.08
N LYS A 282 -26.78 13.44 13.17
CA LYS A 282 -27.54 14.69 13.05
C LYS A 282 -28.59 14.55 11.93
N LEU A 283 -29.75 14.01 12.29
CA LEU A 283 -30.88 13.86 11.36
C LEU A 283 -31.36 15.23 10.84
N PRO A 284 -31.65 15.38 9.53
CA PRO A 284 -32.34 16.54 8.98
C PRO A 284 -33.71 16.80 9.63
N THR A 285 -34.21 18.04 9.57
CA THR A 285 -35.51 18.41 10.13
C THR A 285 -36.64 17.57 9.55
N GLY A 286 -37.32 16.78 10.40
CA GLY A 286 -38.40 15.87 10.00
C GLY A 286 -37.94 14.49 9.50
N ALA A 287 -36.64 14.24 9.39
CA ALA A 287 -36.11 12.91 9.11
C ALA A 287 -36.21 11.97 10.32
N SER A 288 -36.26 10.66 10.05
CA SER A 288 -36.26 9.61 11.08
C SER A 288 -35.67 8.31 10.54
N ILE A 289 -35.30 7.40 11.44
CA ILE A 289 -34.85 6.04 11.12
C ILE A 289 -36.00 5.07 11.47
N PRO A 290 -36.94 4.80 10.55
CA PRO A 290 -38.03 3.87 10.82
C PRO A 290 -37.57 2.40 10.78
N VAL A 291 -38.41 1.52 11.31
CA VAL A 291 -38.27 0.06 11.16
C VAL A 291 -38.19 -0.30 9.67
N GLY A 292 -37.30 -1.23 9.32
CA GLY A 292 -36.99 -1.61 7.94
C GLY A 292 -35.85 -0.81 7.29
N THR A 293 -35.39 0.29 7.89
CA THR A 293 -34.16 0.98 7.43
C THR A 293 -32.99 0.01 7.41
N THR A 294 -32.22 -0.01 6.32
CA THR A 294 -31.01 -0.84 6.25
C THR A 294 -29.86 -0.12 6.95
N VAL A 295 -29.08 -0.87 7.73
CA VAL A 295 -27.87 -0.38 8.39
C VAL A 295 -26.69 -1.29 8.03
N ARG A 296 -25.56 -0.68 7.71
CA ARG A 296 -24.28 -1.36 7.52
C ARG A 296 -23.35 -0.97 8.66
N ILE A 297 -22.73 -1.95 9.29
CA ILE A 297 -21.95 -1.79 10.50
C ILE A 297 -20.58 -2.42 10.26
N ARG A 298 -19.50 -1.65 10.40
CA ARG A 298 -18.14 -2.22 10.44
C ARG A 298 -17.94 -2.82 11.83
N THR A 299 -18.34 -4.06 11.97
CA THR A 299 -18.39 -4.78 13.25
C THR A 299 -17.00 -5.13 13.77
N ASN A 300 -16.04 -5.37 12.87
CA ASN A 300 -14.64 -5.62 13.20
C ASN A 300 -13.73 -5.18 12.03
N SER A 301 -12.41 -5.30 12.17
CA SER A 301 -11.45 -4.86 11.14
C SER A 301 -11.77 -5.43 9.76
N TRP A 302 -12.05 -6.74 9.71
CA TRP A 302 -12.21 -7.58 8.52
C TRP A 302 -13.66 -7.76 8.00
N THR A 303 -14.67 -7.18 8.65
CA THR A 303 -16.08 -7.46 8.31
C THR A 303 -17.02 -6.26 8.44
N ILE A 304 -18.00 -6.19 7.52
CA ILE A 304 -19.06 -5.18 7.47
C ILE A 304 -20.41 -5.91 7.39
N ASP A 305 -21.07 -6.06 8.54
CA ASP A 305 -22.40 -6.67 8.58
C ASP A 305 -23.45 -5.75 7.93
N THR A 306 -24.45 -6.34 7.27
CA THR A 306 -25.64 -5.65 6.78
C THR A 306 -26.87 -6.19 7.50
N SER A 307 -27.65 -5.32 8.13
CA SER A 307 -28.86 -5.68 8.86
C SER A 307 -29.96 -4.62 8.65
N THR A 308 -31.15 -4.86 9.20
CA THR A 308 -32.27 -3.91 9.17
C THR A 308 -32.67 -3.49 10.59
N VAL A 309 -33.13 -2.25 10.75
CA VAL A 309 -33.67 -1.78 12.03
C VAL A 309 -34.99 -2.49 12.31
N SER A 310 -35.06 -3.29 13.38
CA SER A 310 -36.23 -4.07 13.79
C SER A 310 -37.11 -3.34 14.82
N ALA A 311 -36.52 -2.48 15.65
CA ALA A 311 -37.23 -1.62 16.60
C ALA A 311 -36.41 -0.36 16.95
N VAL A 312 -37.08 0.73 17.31
CA VAL A 312 -36.49 2.03 17.65
C VAL A 312 -36.83 2.38 19.09
N GLY A 313 -35.81 2.70 19.90
CA GLY A 313 -35.94 3.04 21.32
C GLY A 313 -35.02 4.18 21.71
N GLY A 314 -35.35 5.40 21.28
CA GLY A 314 -34.45 6.55 21.40
C GLY A 314 -33.19 6.36 20.55
N THR A 315 -32.01 6.47 21.15
CA THR A 315 -30.72 6.21 20.50
C THR A 315 -30.42 4.72 20.29
N LYS A 316 -31.21 3.81 20.87
CA LYS A 316 -31.07 2.37 20.65
C LYS A 316 -31.87 1.94 19.42
N LEU A 317 -31.19 1.35 18.44
CA LEU A 317 -31.81 0.72 17.27
C LEU A 317 -31.57 -0.79 17.36
N SER A 318 -32.64 -1.57 17.47
CA SER A 318 -32.55 -3.04 17.46
C SER A 318 -32.35 -3.54 16.04
N LEU A 319 -31.62 -4.64 15.88
CA LEU A 319 -31.29 -5.24 14.58
C LEU A 319 -32.24 -6.41 14.27
N GLY A 320 -32.54 -6.63 12.99
CA GLY A 320 -33.33 -7.78 12.51
C GLY A 320 -32.49 -9.06 12.40
N ILE A 321 -31.20 -8.91 12.10
CA ILE A 321 -30.19 -9.96 12.13
C ILE A 321 -29.04 -9.48 13.05
N PRO A 322 -28.59 -10.27 14.03
CA PRO A 322 -27.42 -9.92 14.85
C PRO A 322 -26.13 -9.74 14.02
N THR A 323 -25.18 -8.97 14.55
CA THR A 323 -23.84 -8.85 13.97
C THR A 323 -22.99 -10.11 14.16
N SER A 324 -21.97 -10.28 13.33
CA SER A 324 -21.05 -11.42 13.33
C SER A 324 -20.07 -11.42 14.51
N TYR A 325 -19.85 -10.26 15.15
CA TYR A 325 -19.02 -10.05 16.34
C TYR A 325 -19.68 -9.04 17.30
N PRO A 326 -19.29 -8.98 18.59
CA PRO A 326 -19.87 -8.03 19.55
C PRO A 326 -19.43 -6.59 19.27
N LEU A 327 -20.38 -5.65 19.28
CA LEU A 327 -20.13 -4.25 18.93
C LEU A 327 -19.59 -3.44 20.10
N THR A 328 -18.45 -2.79 19.84
CA THR A 328 -17.75 -1.90 20.78
C THR A 328 -18.01 -0.43 20.41
N ALA A 329 -17.97 0.46 21.40
CA ALA A 329 -18.05 1.90 21.18
C ALA A 329 -16.98 2.40 20.18
N GLY A 330 -17.31 3.43 19.42
CA GLY A 330 -16.41 4.06 18.47
C GLY A 330 -16.27 3.39 17.10
N TRP A 331 -16.84 2.20 16.89
CA TRP A 331 -16.86 1.57 15.56
C TRP A 331 -17.90 2.21 14.62
N GLY A 332 -17.68 2.05 13.32
CA GLY A 332 -18.44 2.72 12.26
C GLY A 332 -19.74 2.04 11.86
N TYR A 333 -20.79 2.83 11.60
CA TYR A 333 -22.01 2.39 10.91
C TYR A 333 -22.56 3.46 9.96
N TYR A 334 -23.35 3.07 8.95
CA TYR A 334 -24.09 4.01 8.09
C TYR A 334 -25.44 3.42 7.65
N PHE A 335 -26.36 4.28 7.23
CA PHE A 335 -27.72 3.90 6.86
C PHE A 335 -27.96 3.91 5.34
N LEU A 336 -28.94 3.12 4.93
CA LEU A 336 -29.36 2.92 3.54
C LEU A 336 -30.88 2.77 3.46
N GLY A 337 -31.45 3.21 2.33
CA GLY A 337 -32.81 2.83 1.93
C GLY A 337 -33.93 3.66 2.58
N GLN A 338 -33.73 4.97 2.71
CA GLN A 338 -34.82 5.93 2.94
C GLN A 338 -34.78 7.05 1.89
N LEU A 339 -35.95 7.51 1.43
CA LEU A 339 -36.04 8.58 0.42
C LEU A 339 -35.41 9.90 0.87
N TRP A 340 -35.42 10.21 2.18
CA TRP A 340 -34.79 11.43 2.68
C TRP A 340 -33.26 11.41 2.64
N MET A 341 -32.65 10.22 2.50
CA MET A 341 -31.19 10.04 2.34
C MET A 341 -30.75 10.26 0.87
N LEU A 342 -31.66 10.61 -0.03
CA LEU A 342 -31.34 11.03 -1.40
C LEU A 342 -31.00 12.53 -1.38
N ASP A 343 -29.90 12.88 -0.70
CA ASP A 343 -29.53 14.27 -0.39
C ASP A 343 -28.31 14.78 -1.18
N SER A 344 -27.60 13.91 -1.91
CA SER A 344 -26.45 14.30 -2.74
C SER A 344 -26.59 13.95 -4.24
N PRO A 345 -25.92 14.69 -5.14
CA PRO A 345 -25.89 14.37 -6.58
C PRO A 345 -25.22 13.02 -6.87
N GLY A 346 -25.86 12.21 -7.70
CA GLY A 346 -25.37 10.88 -8.09
C GLY A 346 -26.02 9.72 -7.33
N GLU A 347 -26.94 9.97 -6.41
CA GLU A 347 -27.62 8.92 -5.65
C GLU A 347 -28.99 8.52 -6.24
N TRP A 348 -29.52 7.38 -5.80
CA TRP A 348 -30.88 6.91 -6.12
C TRP A 348 -31.55 6.16 -4.97
N PHE A 349 -32.88 6.22 -4.90
CA PHE A 349 -33.70 5.47 -3.95
C PHE A 349 -34.83 4.75 -4.70
N TYR A 350 -35.24 3.55 -4.25
CA TYR A 350 -36.38 2.84 -4.82
C TYR A 350 -37.42 2.50 -3.74
N ASP A 351 -38.62 3.06 -3.90
CA ASP A 351 -39.77 2.70 -3.09
C ASP A 351 -40.35 1.36 -3.61
N GLY A 352 -40.12 0.29 -2.86
CA GLY A 352 -40.63 -1.05 -3.20
C GLY A 352 -42.16 -1.18 -3.09
N ASN A 353 -42.83 -0.32 -2.32
CA ASN A 353 -44.28 -0.34 -2.14
C ASN A 353 -44.98 0.44 -3.27
N ALA A 354 -44.50 1.64 -3.57
CA ALA A 354 -45.01 2.47 -4.68
C ALA A 354 -44.46 2.06 -6.06
N LYS A 355 -43.41 1.23 -6.10
CA LYS A 355 -42.64 0.85 -7.30
C LYS A 355 -42.05 2.04 -8.05
N LEU A 356 -41.58 3.03 -7.29
CA LEU A 356 -41.02 4.29 -7.81
C LEU A 356 -39.51 4.34 -7.58
N LEU A 357 -38.74 4.44 -8.67
CA LEU A 357 -37.35 4.87 -8.63
C LEU A 357 -37.29 6.39 -8.52
N TYR A 358 -36.47 6.89 -7.61
CA TYR A 358 -36.10 8.28 -7.43
C TYR A 358 -34.59 8.41 -7.70
N ALA A 359 -34.15 9.46 -8.40
CA ALA A 359 -32.74 9.68 -8.71
C ALA A 359 -32.39 11.17 -8.72
N TRP A 360 -31.19 11.50 -8.24
CA TRP A 360 -30.53 12.78 -8.44
C TRP A 360 -29.29 12.52 -9.31
N MET A 361 -29.26 13.09 -10.51
CA MET A 361 -28.14 12.86 -11.44
C MET A 361 -26.85 13.55 -10.98
N PRO A 362 -25.64 13.02 -11.27
CA PRO A 362 -24.38 13.64 -10.84
C PRO A 362 -24.19 15.09 -11.30
N ASP A 363 -24.70 15.43 -12.48
CA ASP A 363 -24.69 16.79 -13.06
C ASP A 363 -25.90 17.65 -12.66
N SER A 364 -26.76 17.14 -11.77
CA SER A 364 -28.06 17.70 -11.36
C SER A 364 -29.07 17.96 -12.50
N GLN A 365 -28.80 17.50 -13.72
CA GLN A 365 -29.73 17.62 -14.85
C GLN A 365 -30.78 16.51 -14.83
N ALA A 366 -31.84 16.64 -15.62
CA ALA A 366 -32.88 15.61 -15.72
C ALA A 366 -32.29 14.23 -16.13
N PRO A 367 -32.82 13.10 -15.63
CA PRO A 367 -32.39 11.77 -16.05
C PRO A 367 -32.59 11.50 -17.55
N ALA A 368 -33.72 11.94 -18.11
CA ALA A 368 -34.10 11.68 -19.50
C ALA A 368 -33.88 10.19 -19.89
N GLY A 369 -33.36 9.92 -21.08
CA GLY A 369 -33.08 8.56 -21.56
C GLY A 369 -31.71 7.99 -21.14
N ARG A 370 -30.91 8.68 -20.31
CA ARG A 370 -29.53 8.23 -19.98
C ARG A 370 -29.43 7.28 -18.79
N VAL A 371 -30.54 7.04 -18.09
CA VAL A 371 -30.62 6.10 -16.96
C VAL A 371 -31.13 4.73 -17.40
N SER A 372 -30.49 3.68 -16.89
CA SER A 372 -30.91 2.29 -17.04
C SER A 372 -30.92 1.56 -15.69
N THR A 373 -31.63 0.44 -15.64
CA THR A 373 -31.84 -0.36 -14.42
C THR A 373 -31.57 -1.84 -14.67
N SER A 374 -30.88 -2.51 -13.77
CA SER A 374 -30.67 -3.97 -13.87
C SER A 374 -31.93 -4.72 -13.42
N GLN A 375 -32.44 -5.58 -14.30
CA GLN A 375 -33.65 -6.38 -14.09
C GLN A 375 -33.37 -7.88 -13.96
N LEU A 376 -32.16 -8.36 -14.31
CA LEU A 376 -31.78 -9.76 -14.17
C LEU A 376 -31.08 -10.05 -12.84
N ALA A 377 -31.64 -10.97 -12.06
CA ALA A 377 -30.99 -11.50 -10.85
C ALA A 377 -29.78 -12.38 -11.16
N THR A 378 -29.69 -12.99 -12.35
CA THR A 378 -28.55 -13.83 -12.76
C THR A 378 -28.35 -13.75 -14.28
N GLY A 379 -27.10 -13.65 -14.73
CA GLY A 379 -26.76 -13.64 -16.16
C GLY A 379 -26.72 -15.04 -16.78
N ILE A 380 -25.89 -15.94 -16.22
CA ILE A 380 -25.80 -17.34 -16.64
C ILE A 380 -26.11 -18.24 -15.44
N ASP A 381 -26.98 -19.24 -15.63
CA ASP A 381 -27.31 -20.24 -14.61
C ASP A 381 -27.04 -21.66 -15.11
N VAL A 382 -26.02 -22.28 -14.51
CA VAL A 382 -25.60 -23.67 -14.71
C VAL A 382 -25.52 -24.43 -13.38
N SER A 383 -26.17 -23.92 -12.32
CA SER A 383 -26.11 -24.52 -11.00
C SER A 383 -26.68 -25.94 -10.95
N ASN A 384 -26.05 -26.80 -10.15
CA ASN A 384 -26.34 -28.23 -10.01
C ASN A 384 -26.05 -29.07 -11.28
N LEU A 385 -25.45 -28.49 -12.33
CA LEU A 385 -25.12 -29.20 -13.58
C LEU A 385 -23.70 -29.76 -13.58
N LYS A 386 -23.47 -30.74 -14.44
CA LYS A 386 -22.18 -31.41 -14.62
C LYS A 386 -21.73 -31.37 -16.07
N TYR A 387 -20.41 -31.28 -16.28
CA TYR A 387 -19.78 -31.37 -17.60
C TYR A 387 -20.43 -30.41 -18.62
N VAL A 388 -20.40 -29.12 -18.30
CA VAL A 388 -20.85 -28.03 -19.18
C VAL A 388 -19.64 -27.14 -19.48
N THR A 389 -19.48 -26.70 -20.72
CA THR A 389 -18.46 -25.72 -21.12
C THR A 389 -19.16 -24.43 -21.57
N ILE A 390 -18.84 -23.30 -20.97
CA ILE A 390 -19.24 -21.96 -21.41
C ILE A 390 -17.99 -21.23 -21.93
N SER A 391 -18.07 -20.66 -23.14
CA SER A 391 -16.96 -19.91 -23.72
C SER A 391 -17.39 -18.69 -24.54
N GLY A 392 -16.68 -17.57 -24.35
CA GLY A 392 -16.80 -16.36 -25.20
C GLY A 392 -18.06 -15.52 -24.98
N VAL A 393 -18.66 -15.54 -23.78
CA VAL A 393 -19.90 -14.80 -23.47
C VAL A 393 -19.60 -13.58 -22.60
N VAL A 394 -20.24 -12.44 -22.88
CA VAL A 394 -20.24 -11.28 -21.97
C VAL A 394 -21.50 -11.31 -21.11
N VAL A 395 -21.35 -11.11 -19.81
CA VAL A 395 -22.42 -10.88 -18.84
C VAL A 395 -22.21 -9.50 -18.23
N ARG A 396 -23.23 -8.64 -18.25
CA ARG A 396 -23.15 -7.34 -17.59
C ARG A 396 -24.47 -6.83 -17.03
N ASN A 397 -24.37 -5.93 -16.05
CA ASN A 397 -25.49 -5.20 -15.48
C ASN A 397 -26.54 -6.15 -14.85
N VAL A 398 -26.10 -7.08 -14.01
CA VAL A 398 -26.91 -8.13 -13.36
C VAL A 398 -26.68 -8.15 -11.84
N SER A 399 -27.49 -8.89 -11.07
CA SER A 399 -27.19 -9.09 -9.64
C SER A 399 -26.01 -10.06 -9.44
N LEU A 400 -26.14 -11.31 -9.91
CA LEU A 400 -25.08 -12.32 -9.96
C LEU A 400 -24.65 -12.55 -11.41
N GLY A 401 -23.35 -12.55 -11.71
CA GLY A 401 -22.85 -12.81 -13.06
C GLY A 401 -23.16 -14.23 -13.54
N ILE A 402 -22.48 -15.22 -12.93
CA ILE A 402 -22.64 -16.64 -13.25
C ILE A 402 -22.92 -17.44 -11.97
N ASN A 403 -24.02 -18.20 -11.99
CA ASN A 403 -24.38 -19.15 -10.95
C ASN A 403 -23.91 -20.57 -11.34
N ALA A 404 -22.82 -21.01 -10.72
CA ALA A 404 -22.19 -22.32 -10.89
C ALA A 404 -22.10 -23.07 -9.54
N ARG A 405 -23.11 -22.92 -8.68
CA ARG A 405 -23.14 -23.63 -7.39
C ARG A 405 -23.42 -25.11 -7.57
N ASN A 406 -22.80 -25.96 -6.75
CA ASN A 406 -22.97 -27.42 -6.72
C ASN A 406 -22.74 -28.11 -8.08
N THR A 407 -21.80 -27.59 -8.87
CA THR A 407 -21.42 -28.11 -10.19
C THR A 407 -20.32 -29.18 -10.11
N GLN A 408 -20.10 -29.90 -11.22
CA GLN A 408 -18.96 -30.83 -11.33
C GLN A 408 -18.40 -30.89 -12.75
N GLY A 409 -17.10 -30.64 -12.91
CA GLY A 409 -16.41 -30.66 -14.19
C GLY A 409 -16.94 -29.62 -15.19
N VAL A 410 -17.48 -28.50 -14.70
CA VAL A 410 -17.92 -27.37 -15.53
C VAL A 410 -16.73 -26.48 -15.86
N THR A 411 -16.71 -25.92 -17.07
CA THR A 411 -15.66 -25.02 -17.56
C THR A 411 -16.28 -23.67 -17.93
N ILE A 412 -15.80 -22.57 -17.33
CA ILE A 412 -16.15 -21.19 -17.67
C ILE A 412 -14.88 -20.52 -18.21
N SER A 413 -14.89 -20.17 -19.49
CA SER A 413 -13.68 -19.75 -20.20
C SER A 413 -13.86 -18.52 -21.07
N ALA A 414 -12.79 -17.73 -21.25
CA ALA A 414 -12.72 -16.63 -22.22
C ALA A 414 -13.94 -15.67 -22.21
N SER A 415 -14.59 -15.52 -21.06
CA SER A 415 -15.85 -14.81 -20.88
C SER A 415 -15.63 -13.54 -20.06
N THR A 416 -16.51 -12.55 -20.23
CA THR A 416 -16.44 -11.29 -19.48
C THR A 416 -17.62 -11.20 -18.52
N VAL A 417 -17.38 -10.86 -17.26
CA VAL A 417 -18.43 -10.63 -16.26
C VAL A 417 -18.19 -9.27 -15.62
N THR A 418 -19.05 -8.28 -15.87
CA THR A 418 -18.80 -6.91 -15.39
C THR A 418 -20.02 -6.19 -14.84
N ASN A 419 -19.81 -5.32 -13.85
CA ASN A 419 -20.86 -4.52 -13.21
C ASN A 419 -21.97 -5.42 -12.62
N THR A 420 -21.63 -6.15 -11.55
CA THR A 420 -22.55 -7.05 -10.84
C THR A 420 -22.90 -6.49 -9.46
N ALA A 421 -24.17 -6.51 -9.05
CA ALA A 421 -24.57 -6.01 -7.72
C ALA A 421 -24.03 -6.88 -6.57
N ALA A 422 -23.76 -8.16 -6.84
CA ALA A 422 -23.14 -9.12 -5.95
C ALA A 422 -21.90 -9.73 -6.61
N LYS A 423 -21.69 -11.03 -6.46
CA LYS A 423 -20.52 -11.78 -6.95
C LYS A 423 -20.46 -11.81 -8.49
N GLY A 424 -19.24 -11.93 -9.02
CA GLY A 424 -18.99 -12.21 -10.44
C GLY A 424 -19.39 -13.63 -10.80
N ILE A 425 -18.63 -14.62 -10.31
CA ILE A 425 -18.92 -16.05 -10.43
C ILE A 425 -19.10 -16.63 -9.02
N ASP A 426 -20.25 -17.22 -8.74
CA ASP A 426 -20.47 -18.02 -7.53
C ASP A 426 -20.44 -19.50 -7.89
N ALA A 427 -19.34 -20.16 -7.52
CA ALA A 427 -19.05 -21.56 -7.76
C ALA A 427 -19.05 -22.36 -6.46
N SER A 428 -19.88 -21.99 -5.47
CA SER A 428 -19.86 -22.62 -4.14
C SER A 428 -20.26 -24.11 -4.19
N ALA A 429 -19.56 -24.95 -3.42
CA ALA A 429 -19.65 -26.41 -3.43
C ALA A 429 -19.38 -27.10 -4.80
N ALA A 430 -18.71 -26.44 -5.74
CA ALA A 430 -18.29 -27.00 -7.03
C ALA A 430 -17.14 -28.03 -6.89
N LYS A 431 -16.97 -28.89 -7.91
CA LYS A 431 -16.02 -30.02 -7.86
C LYS A 431 -15.28 -30.22 -9.17
N SER A 432 -13.97 -29.97 -9.16
CA SER A 432 -13.09 -30.09 -10.35
C SER A 432 -13.51 -29.19 -11.52
N ASP A 433 -14.07 -28.01 -11.22
CA ASP A 433 -14.45 -27.02 -12.22
C ASP A 433 -13.26 -26.14 -12.63
N VAL A 434 -13.32 -25.62 -13.86
CA VAL A 434 -12.28 -24.80 -14.49
C VAL A 434 -12.83 -23.40 -14.75
N ILE A 435 -12.20 -22.37 -14.18
CA ILE A 435 -12.53 -20.96 -14.42
C ILE A 435 -11.27 -20.31 -15.02
N ALA A 436 -11.21 -20.21 -16.35
CA ALA A 436 -9.98 -19.93 -17.08
C ALA A 436 -10.06 -18.73 -18.05
N SER A 437 -9.08 -17.83 -18.00
CA SER A 437 -8.90 -16.72 -18.95
C SER A 437 -10.12 -15.78 -19.08
N ASN A 438 -10.88 -15.60 -17.99
CA ASN A 438 -12.03 -14.69 -17.96
C ASN A 438 -11.61 -13.26 -17.55
N VAL A 439 -12.41 -12.27 -17.92
CA VAL A 439 -12.27 -10.88 -17.46
C VAL A 439 -13.43 -10.57 -16.50
N ILE A 440 -13.15 -10.24 -15.24
CA ILE A 440 -14.18 -10.04 -14.21
C ILE A 440 -13.97 -8.69 -13.52
N SER A 441 -14.93 -7.77 -13.62
CA SER A 441 -14.70 -6.39 -13.18
C SER A 441 -15.91 -5.71 -12.53
N LEU A 442 -15.65 -4.79 -11.59
CA LEU A 442 -16.69 -4.00 -10.93
C LEU A 442 -17.79 -4.88 -10.30
N THR A 443 -17.39 -5.79 -9.42
CA THR A 443 -18.30 -6.70 -8.72
C THR A 443 -18.60 -6.19 -7.31
N GLY A 444 -19.87 -6.17 -6.89
CA GLY A 444 -20.29 -5.68 -5.57
C GLY A 444 -19.87 -6.58 -4.40
N ALA A 445 -19.43 -7.80 -4.69
CA ALA A 445 -18.79 -8.73 -3.76
C ALA A 445 -17.66 -9.49 -4.48
N ASP A 446 -17.23 -10.65 -3.96
CA ASP A 446 -16.19 -11.50 -4.54
C ASP A 446 -16.33 -11.72 -6.07
N ALA A 447 -15.26 -11.50 -6.83
CA ALA A 447 -15.23 -11.75 -8.27
C ALA A 447 -15.34 -13.25 -8.62
N ILE A 448 -14.65 -14.11 -7.89
CA ILE A 448 -14.81 -15.58 -7.94
C ILE A 448 -14.94 -16.13 -6.52
N SER A 449 -16.09 -16.73 -6.21
CA SER A 449 -16.40 -17.26 -4.88
C SER A 449 -16.75 -18.75 -4.96
N SER A 450 -15.81 -19.62 -4.60
CA SER A 450 -16.00 -21.08 -4.58
C SER A 450 -16.38 -21.62 -3.18
N VAL A 451 -16.85 -20.73 -2.30
CA VAL A 451 -17.22 -21.03 -0.91
C VAL A 451 -18.40 -20.13 -0.53
N ASP A 452 -19.41 -20.69 0.13
CA ASP A 452 -20.54 -19.96 0.71
C ASP A 452 -20.55 -20.07 2.24
N ASN A 453 -21.57 -19.48 2.84
CA ASN A 453 -21.75 -19.42 4.29
C ASN A 453 -22.45 -20.69 4.83
N THR A 454 -22.67 -21.73 4.03
CA THR A 454 -23.26 -23.02 4.47
C THR A 454 -22.21 -24.10 4.77
N GLY A 455 -20.92 -23.77 4.64
CA GLY A 455 -19.82 -24.60 5.17
C GLY A 455 -19.36 -25.75 4.27
N THR A 456 -19.85 -25.89 3.04
CA THR A 456 -19.31 -26.87 2.07
C THR A 456 -18.36 -26.16 1.09
N PRO A 457 -17.03 -26.26 1.28
CA PRO A 457 -16.08 -25.68 0.34
C PRO A 457 -16.07 -26.47 -0.98
N SER A 458 -15.78 -25.77 -2.07
CA SER A 458 -15.44 -26.44 -3.34
C SER A 458 -14.09 -27.16 -3.25
N VAL A 459 -13.87 -28.14 -4.12
CA VAL A 459 -12.65 -28.95 -4.13
C VAL A 459 -12.08 -29.15 -5.53
N GLY A 460 -10.76 -29.01 -5.67
CA GLY A 460 -10.04 -29.29 -6.92
C GLY A 460 -10.25 -28.27 -8.04
N MET A 461 -10.61 -27.03 -7.70
CA MET A 461 -10.91 -25.98 -8.68
C MET A 461 -9.66 -25.56 -9.45
N GLN A 462 -9.79 -25.24 -10.73
CA GLN A 462 -8.71 -24.68 -11.56
C GLN A 462 -9.04 -23.24 -11.97
N ILE A 463 -8.57 -22.27 -11.20
CA ILE A 463 -8.82 -20.84 -11.40
C ILE A 463 -7.56 -20.23 -12.04
N THR A 464 -7.56 -20.10 -13.37
CA THR A 464 -6.33 -19.83 -14.13
C THR A 464 -6.41 -18.66 -15.11
N GLY A 465 -5.36 -17.84 -15.20
CA GLY A 465 -5.25 -16.81 -16.24
C GLY A 465 -6.31 -15.70 -16.21
N ASN A 466 -7.10 -15.56 -15.14
CA ASN A 466 -8.21 -14.61 -15.11
C ASN A 466 -7.72 -13.19 -14.78
N GLN A 467 -8.34 -12.20 -15.42
CA GLN A 467 -8.10 -10.79 -15.18
C GLN A 467 -9.23 -10.22 -14.33
N ILE A 468 -8.93 -9.76 -13.12
CA ILE A 468 -9.91 -9.29 -12.14
C ILE A 468 -9.61 -7.84 -11.74
N SER A 469 -10.61 -6.96 -11.77
CA SER A 469 -10.43 -5.56 -11.35
C SER A 469 -11.63 -4.96 -10.61
N GLY A 470 -11.40 -4.39 -9.42
CA GLY A 470 -12.45 -3.80 -8.59
C GLY A 470 -13.43 -4.85 -8.04
N SER A 471 -12.92 -5.77 -7.22
CA SER A 471 -13.72 -6.81 -6.58
C SER A 471 -14.18 -6.38 -5.18
N GLY A 472 -15.47 -6.16 -4.99
CA GLY A 472 -16.04 -5.59 -3.75
C GLY A 472 -15.69 -4.12 -3.54
N VAL A 473 -15.14 -3.43 -4.55
CA VAL A 473 -14.65 -2.05 -4.45
C VAL A 473 -14.65 -1.35 -5.82
N VAL A 474 -14.94 -0.05 -5.84
CA VAL A 474 -14.67 0.86 -6.96
C VAL A 474 -13.72 1.95 -6.48
N MET A 475 -12.63 2.16 -7.20
CA MET A 475 -11.56 3.10 -6.88
C MET A 475 -11.54 4.26 -7.87
N ASN A 476 -11.17 5.46 -7.41
CA ASN A 476 -10.77 6.60 -8.23
C ASN A 476 -9.37 7.05 -7.77
N GLY A 477 -8.35 6.72 -8.56
CA GLY A 477 -6.96 6.71 -8.07
C GLY A 477 -6.83 5.82 -6.83
N ASP A 478 -6.27 6.36 -5.76
CA ASP A 478 -6.13 5.67 -4.47
C ASP A 478 -7.37 5.76 -3.56
N THR A 479 -8.42 6.47 -3.96
CA THR A 479 -9.62 6.71 -3.13
C THR A 479 -10.74 5.71 -3.44
N VAL A 480 -11.30 5.06 -2.43
CA VAL A 480 -12.55 4.28 -2.55
C VAL A 480 -13.72 5.23 -2.83
N VAL A 481 -14.47 4.97 -3.89
CA VAL A 481 -15.71 5.72 -4.22
C VAL A 481 -16.98 4.88 -4.06
N SER A 482 -16.89 3.55 -4.07
CA SER A 482 -18.01 2.66 -3.73
C SER A 482 -18.46 2.79 -2.27
N LEU A 483 -19.70 2.39 -1.98
CA LEU A 483 -20.17 2.21 -0.60
C LEU A 483 -19.58 0.91 0.00
N PRO A 484 -18.93 0.94 1.18
CA PRO A 484 -18.35 -0.25 1.82
C PRO A 484 -19.37 -1.36 2.06
N ALA A 485 -19.05 -2.59 1.67
CA ALA A 485 -19.91 -3.76 1.76
C ALA A 485 -19.09 -5.03 2.06
N GLN A 486 -19.74 -6.10 2.51
CA GLN A 486 -19.05 -7.35 2.77
C GLN A 486 -18.50 -7.98 1.49
N SER A 487 -17.18 -8.18 1.47
CA SER A 487 -16.47 -9.05 0.53
C SER A 487 -15.42 -9.84 1.31
N TYR A 488 -15.07 -11.02 0.84
CA TYR A 488 -14.15 -11.93 1.52
C TYR A 488 -12.84 -12.10 0.75
N ALA A 489 -12.89 -12.11 -0.58
CA ALA A 489 -11.70 -12.01 -1.43
C ALA A 489 -12.05 -11.58 -2.87
N ALA A 490 -11.05 -11.30 -3.71
CA ALA A 490 -11.26 -11.34 -5.16
C ALA A 490 -11.41 -12.77 -5.69
N ILE A 491 -10.60 -13.70 -5.18
CA ILE A 491 -10.68 -15.14 -5.48
C ILE A 491 -10.76 -15.95 -4.18
N ARG A 492 -11.83 -16.73 -3.99
CA ARG A 492 -11.90 -17.82 -2.99
C ARG A 492 -11.94 -19.15 -3.72
N SER A 493 -10.91 -19.99 -3.58
CA SER A 493 -10.75 -21.16 -4.45
C SER A 493 -11.32 -22.48 -3.90
N GLY A 494 -11.64 -22.55 -2.60
CA GLY A 494 -11.89 -23.84 -1.95
C GLY A 494 -10.59 -24.63 -1.70
N THR A 495 -10.72 -25.93 -1.42
CA THR A 495 -9.61 -26.83 -1.05
C THR A 495 -9.00 -27.54 -2.26
N GLN A 496 -7.74 -27.98 -2.14
CA GLN A 496 -7.02 -28.74 -3.16
C GLN A 496 -6.98 -28.07 -4.54
N SER A 497 -7.12 -26.74 -4.59
CA SER A 497 -7.36 -25.97 -5.81
C SER A 497 -6.08 -25.37 -6.39
N ILE A 498 -6.05 -25.18 -7.70
CA ILE A 498 -4.96 -24.53 -8.44
C ILE A 498 -5.42 -23.11 -8.78
N VAL A 499 -4.69 -22.10 -8.27
CA VAL A 499 -4.91 -20.69 -8.58
C VAL A 499 -3.63 -20.15 -9.22
N SER A 500 -3.61 -19.96 -10.54
CA SER A 500 -2.37 -19.55 -11.24
C SER A 500 -2.54 -18.67 -12.46
N GLY A 501 -1.57 -17.78 -12.73
CA GLY A 501 -1.61 -16.86 -13.86
C GLY A 501 -2.65 -15.75 -13.74
N ASN A 502 -3.30 -15.55 -12.58
CA ASN A 502 -4.36 -14.54 -12.43
C ASN A 502 -3.76 -13.17 -12.10
N SER A 503 -4.42 -12.11 -12.56
CA SER A 503 -4.10 -10.72 -12.24
C SER A 503 -5.26 -10.09 -11.46
N VAL A 504 -5.03 -9.63 -10.22
CA VAL A 504 -6.04 -9.01 -9.35
C VAL A 504 -5.67 -7.54 -9.09
N ALA A 505 -6.48 -6.61 -9.59
CA ALA A 505 -6.28 -5.17 -9.44
C ALA A 505 -7.41 -4.50 -8.63
N ASN A 506 -7.12 -4.19 -7.37
CA ASN A 506 -7.99 -3.65 -6.34
C ASN A 506 -9.09 -4.62 -5.86
N SER A 507 -9.06 -4.92 -4.57
CA SER A 507 -10.10 -5.70 -3.87
C SER A 507 -10.47 -5.03 -2.54
N GLY A 508 -11.76 -5.09 -2.18
CA GLY A 508 -12.25 -4.51 -0.93
C GLY A 508 -11.68 -5.22 0.29
N SER A 509 -11.61 -6.55 0.23
CA SER A 509 -10.95 -7.43 1.20
C SER A 509 -9.69 -8.06 0.60
N SER A 510 -9.29 -9.24 1.07
CA SER A 510 -8.14 -10.01 0.60
C SER A 510 -8.10 -10.19 -0.93
N GLY A 511 -6.91 -10.37 -1.50
CA GLY A 511 -6.77 -10.66 -2.93
C GLY A 511 -7.19 -12.09 -3.26
N ILE A 512 -6.40 -13.06 -2.78
CA ILE A 512 -6.63 -14.50 -3.01
C ILE A 512 -6.71 -15.24 -1.67
N VAL A 513 -7.77 -16.02 -1.47
CA VAL A 513 -7.99 -16.88 -0.31
C VAL A 513 -8.07 -18.36 -0.74
N PRO A 514 -6.94 -19.10 -0.73
CA PRO A 514 -6.94 -20.55 -0.81
C PRO A 514 -7.38 -21.20 0.51
N MET A 515 -7.94 -22.40 0.42
CA MET A 515 -8.11 -23.31 1.56
C MET A 515 -7.16 -24.51 1.41
N ALA A 516 -7.09 -25.36 2.43
CA ALA A 516 -6.13 -26.46 2.56
C ALA A 516 -5.87 -27.30 1.29
N GLY A 517 -4.61 -27.65 1.06
CA GLY A 517 -4.10 -28.46 -0.05
C GLY A 517 -3.92 -27.71 -1.38
N SER A 518 -4.12 -26.39 -1.42
CA SER A 518 -4.14 -25.62 -2.66
C SER A 518 -2.75 -25.17 -3.13
N THR A 519 -2.62 -24.89 -4.42
CA THR A 519 -1.42 -24.28 -5.02
C THR A 519 -1.78 -22.92 -5.63
N VAL A 520 -1.27 -21.85 -5.03
CA VAL A 520 -1.39 -20.46 -5.51
C VAL A 520 -0.05 -20.06 -6.10
N SER A 521 0.04 -19.99 -7.44
CA SER A 521 1.34 -19.81 -8.10
C SER A 521 1.31 -18.90 -9.32
N GLY A 522 2.30 -18.02 -9.47
CA GLY A 522 2.36 -17.13 -10.63
C GLY A 522 1.14 -16.23 -10.77
N ASN A 523 0.69 -15.58 -9.68
CA ASN A 523 -0.35 -14.55 -9.72
C ASN A 523 0.23 -13.17 -9.42
N TRP A 524 -0.40 -12.12 -9.93
CA TRP A 524 -0.16 -10.73 -9.51
C TRP A 524 -1.37 -10.23 -8.73
N VAL A 525 -1.12 -9.64 -7.55
CA VAL A 525 -2.14 -9.02 -6.70
C VAL A 525 -1.69 -7.61 -6.34
N SER A 526 -2.53 -6.61 -6.63
CA SER A 526 -2.28 -5.20 -6.38
C SER A 526 -3.51 -4.52 -5.77
N GLY A 527 -3.35 -3.72 -4.72
CA GLY A 527 -4.47 -2.93 -4.16
C GLY A 527 -5.46 -3.71 -3.28
N ALA A 528 -5.00 -4.79 -2.62
CA ALA A 528 -5.83 -5.53 -1.67
C ALA A 528 -6.16 -4.71 -0.41
N CYS A 529 -7.16 -5.15 0.36
CA CYS A 529 -7.58 -4.50 1.61
C CYS A 529 -7.99 -3.03 1.43
N SER A 530 -8.72 -2.71 0.37
CA SER A 530 -9.11 -1.32 0.08
C SER A 530 -10.34 -0.84 0.88
N VAL A 531 -11.18 -1.75 1.42
CA VAL A 531 -12.46 -1.44 2.10
C VAL A 531 -12.51 -1.98 3.53
N VAL A 532 -11.83 -3.09 3.81
CA VAL A 532 -11.62 -3.63 5.16
C VAL A 532 -10.12 -3.66 5.49
N ASP A 533 -9.78 -4.20 6.65
CA ASP A 533 -8.43 -4.28 7.20
C ASP A 533 -8.29 -5.60 7.96
N ASP A 534 -7.08 -5.99 8.37
CA ASP A 534 -6.80 -7.34 8.91
C ASP A 534 -7.08 -8.42 7.85
N CYS A 535 -6.34 -8.31 6.75
CA CYS A 535 -6.51 -9.11 5.54
C CYS A 535 -5.20 -9.15 4.73
N GLY A 536 -5.13 -10.00 3.70
CA GLY A 536 -3.90 -10.23 2.93
C GLY A 536 -4.08 -10.14 1.42
N GLY A 537 -3.04 -9.72 0.69
CA GLY A 537 -2.96 -9.91 -0.75
C GLY A 537 -3.13 -11.39 -1.13
N ILE A 538 -2.51 -12.28 -0.35
CA ILE A 538 -2.86 -13.69 -0.25
C ILE A 538 -3.09 -14.03 1.23
N TYR A 539 -4.20 -14.66 1.59
CA TYR A 539 -4.57 -14.99 2.97
C TYR A 539 -4.98 -16.47 3.09
N THR A 540 -4.46 -17.21 4.07
CA THR A 540 -4.91 -18.59 4.33
C THR A 540 -4.76 -18.99 5.81
N ALA A 541 -5.61 -19.91 6.26
CA ALA A 541 -5.75 -20.29 7.66
C ALA A 541 -5.97 -21.79 7.88
N GLY A 542 -5.90 -22.24 9.13
CA GLY A 542 -6.35 -23.56 9.60
C GLY A 542 -5.28 -24.64 9.70
N LEU A 543 -5.51 -25.60 10.61
CA LEU A 543 -4.62 -26.74 10.85
C LEU A 543 -4.48 -27.65 9.63
N ASN A 544 -3.27 -28.18 9.41
CA ASN A 544 -2.92 -29.06 8.29
C ASN A 544 -3.24 -28.45 6.90
N ASN A 545 -3.11 -27.13 6.78
CA ASN A 545 -3.40 -26.41 5.54
C ASN A 545 -2.54 -26.91 4.36
N ASN A 546 -1.23 -27.12 4.54
CA ASN A 546 -0.34 -27.73 3.53
C ASN A 546 -0.34 -27.06 2.13
N SER A 547 -0.84 -25.82 1.98
CA SER A 547 -0.88 -25.13 0.68
C SER A 547 0.49 -24.62 0.25
N LYS A 548 0.65 -24.38 -1.05
CA LYS A 548 1.87 -23.83 -1.66
C LYS A 548 1.57 -22.48 -2.29
N ILE A 549 2.20 -21.41 -1.79
CA ILE A 549 2.09 -20.03 -2.27
C ILE A 549 3.44 -19.68 -2.91
N THR A 550 3.53 -19.76 -4.24
CA THR A 550 4.83 -19.79 -4.94
C THR A 550 4.95 -18.85 -6.14
N GLY A 551 6.00 -18.03 -6.20
CA GLY A 551 6.26 -17.17 -7.38
C GLY A 551 5.15 -16.16 -7.68
N ASN A 552 4.48 -15.62 -6.67
CA ASN A 552 3.48 -14.56 -6.82
C ASN A 552 4.09 -13.18 -6.59
N VAL A 553 3.53 -12.14 -7.21
CA VAL A 553 3.83 -10.74 -6.90
C VAL A 553 2.66 -10.16 -6.12
N VAL A 554 2.92 -9.63 -4.92
CA VAL A 554 1.94 -8.91 -4.11
C VAL A 554 2.45 -7.48 -3.86
N GLN A 555 1.60 -6.49 -4.14
CA GLN A 555 1.95 -5.07 -3.99
C GLN A 555 0.77 -4.23 -3.47
N HIS A 556 1.06 -3.13 -2.78
CA HIS A 556 0.07 -2.12 -2.38
C HIS A 556 -1.12 -2.72 -1.60
N SER A 557 -0.85 -3.54 -0.56
CA SER A 557 -1.88 -3.93 0.40
C SER A 557 -2.17 -2.73 1.30
N ARG A 558 -3.37 -2.14 1.19
CA ARG A 558 -3.65 -0.79 1.71
C ARG A 558 -4.06 -0.78 3.19
N GLY A 559 -5.21 -1.36 3.49
CA GLY A 559 -5.83 -1.36 4.82
C GLY A 559 -6.75 -0.14 5.02
N ALA A 560 -8.04 -0.39 5.25
CA ALA A 560 -9.01 0.69 5.47
C ALA A 560 -9.11 1.07 6.96
N LEU A 561 -8.90 2.35 7.29
CA LEU A 561 -9.14 2.90 8.63
C LEU A 561 -10.55 3.49 8.82
N ASP A 562 -11.25 3.86 7.74
CA ASP A 562 -12.60 4.44 7.79
C ASP A 562 -13.56 3.52 8.60
N GLY A 563 -14.16 4.06 9.66
CA GLY A 563 -15.08 3.32 10.54
C GLY A 563 -14.44 2.28 11.48
N LYS A 564 -13.10 2.24 11.60
CA LYS A 564 -12.39 1.40 12.58
C LYS A 564 -12.44 2.03 13.98
N GLY A 565 -12.46 1.20 15.02
CA GLY A 565 -12.59 1.67 16.42
C GLY A 565 -11.41 2.53 16.92
N PRO A 566 -11.65 3.50 17.84
CA PRO A 566 -10.71 4.55 18.28
C PRO A 566 -9.62 4.07 19.25
N THR A 567 -9.27 2.79 19.20
CA THR A 567 -8.13 2.18 19.90
C THR A 567 -7.12 1.55 18.93
N LEU A 568 -7.41 1.54 17.62
CA LEU A 568 -6.63 0.83 16.59
C LEU A 568 -6.25 1.76 15.41
N TYR A 569 -5.43 2.76 15.69
CA TYR A 569 -4.99 3.80 14.74
C TYR A 569 -3.91 3.34 13.72
N TYR A 570 -3.90 2.07 13.34
CA TYR A 570 -2.94 1.49 12.40
C TYR A 570 -3.61 0.45 11.51
N THR A 571 -3.09 0.28 10.31
CA THR A 571 -3.53 -0.70 9.31
C THR A 571 -2.91 -2.08 9.54
N GLN A 572 -3.58 -3.11 9.06
CA GLN A 572 -3.18 -4.51 9.09
C GLN A 572 -3.46 -5.16 7.72
N ALA A 573 -2.90 -4.57 6.66
CA ALA A 573 -3.02 -5.04 5.29
C ALA A 573 -1.73 -5.73 4.84
N GLN A 574 -1.73 -7.06 4.94
CA GLN A 574 -0.54 -7.87 4.77
C GLN A 574 -0.31 -8.25 3.31
N GLY A 575 0.93 -8.63 2.97
CA GLY A 575 1.23 -9.20 1.66
C GLY A 575 0.75 -10.63 1.58
N ILE A 576 1.38 -11.51 2.35
CA ILE A 576 1.01 -12.91 2.50
C ILE A 576 0.71 -13.17 4.00
N TYR A 577 -0.51 -13.59 4.31
CA TYR A 577 -0.99 -13.78 5.67
C TYR A 577 -1.27 -15.27 5.92
N LEU A 578 -0.50 -15.86 6.83
CA LEU A 578 -0.73 -17.19 7.41
C LEU A 578 -1.34 -16.98 8.80
N ASP A 579 -2.60 -17.34 8.96
CA ASP A 579 -3.43 -16.94 10.10
C ASP A 579 -4.09 -18.16 10.78
N GLU A 580 -4.68 -17.96 11.96
CA GLU A 580 -5.59 -18.89 12.65
C GLU A 580 -5.22 -20.38 12.48
N SER A 581 -4.11 -20.79 13.12
CA SER A 581 -3.59 -22.17 13.10
C SER A 581 -3.04 -22.68 11.75
N ALA A 582 -2.77 -21.79 10.78
CA ALA A 582 -2.12 -22.15 9.51
C ALA A 582 -0.86 -22.99 9.72
N SER A 583 -0.80 -24.15 9.07
CA SER A 583 0.30 -25.10 9.26
C SER A 583 0.63 -25.93 8.02
N GLY A 584 1.92 -26.25 7.85
CA GLY A 584 2.47 -26.94 6.68
C GLY A 584 2.53 -26.08 5.41
N VAL A 585 2.21 -24.77 5.49
CA VAL A 585 2.16 -23.89 4.31
C VAL A 585 3.57 -23.57 3.84
N THR A 586 3.80 -23.65 2.53
CA THR A 586 5.07 -23.25 1.89
C THR A 586 4.88 -21.94 1.13
N VAL A 587 5.53 -20.87 1.58
CA VAL A 587 5.57 -19.55 0.93
C VAL A 587 6.96 -19.37 0.32
N SER A 588 7.11 -19.46 -1.02
CA SER A 588 8.44 -19.35 -1.63
C SER A 588 8.54 -18.69 -3.00
N GLY A 589 9.64 -17.99 -3.27
CA GLY A 589 9.87 -17.30 -4.55
C GLY A 589 8.95 -16.10 -4.81
N ASN A 590 8.16 -15.66 -3.83
CA ASN A 590 7.22 -14.55 -4.01
C ASN A 590 7.95 -13.21 -3.88
N THR A 591 7.47 -12.18 -4.57
CA THR A 591 7.86 -10.78 -4.30
C THR A 591 6.74 -10.09 -3.53
N VAL A 592 7.08 -9.37 -2.44
CA VAL A 592 6.13 -8.59 -1.66
C VAL A 592 6.69 -7.20 -1.35
N THR A 593 5.92 -6.16 -1.68
CA THR A 593 6.27 -4.75 -1.44
C THR A 593 5.05 -3.91 -1.08
N ASP A 594 5.23 -2.84 -0.30
CA ASP A 594 4.17 -1.91 0.12
C ASP A 594 2.91 -2.60 0.70
N ALA A 595 3.14 -3.61 1.56
CA ALA A 595 2.17 -4.07 2.55
C ALA A 595 2.54 -3.52 3.94
N ASP A 596 1.65 -3.63 4.93
CA ASP A 596 2.00 -3.38 6.34
C ASP A 596 3.09 -4.36 6.80
N ASN A 597 2.84 -5.66 6.60
CA ASN A 597 3.82 -6.72 6.79
C ASN A 597 3.95 -7.54 5.51
N GLY A 598 5.18 -7.84 5.08
CA GLY A 598 5.44 -8.61 3.86
C GLY A 598 4.88 -10.04 3.96
N VAL A 599 5.27 -10.74 5.02
CA VAL A 599 4.60 -11.98 5.45
C VAL A 599 4.20 -11.87 6.92
N GLN A 600 2.97 -12.25 7.27
CA GLN A 600 2.54 -12.43 8.66
C GLN A 600 2.28 -13.90 8.97
N ILE A 601 2.72 -14.35 10.14
CA ILE A 601 2.47 -15.68 10.73
C ILE A 601 1.78 -15.43 12.08
N HIS A 602 0.45 -15.51 12.12
CA HIS A 602 -0.35 -15.31 13.33
C HIS A 602 -0.89 -16.65 13.84
N VAL A 603 -0.55 -17.02 15.07
CA VAL A 603 -1.00 -18.27 15.73
C VAL A 603 -0.78 -19.49 14.82
N ALA A 604 0.39 -19.56 14.17
CA ALA A 604 0.65 -20.45 13.04
C ALA A 604 2.03 -21.13 13.13
N ALA A 605 2.08 -22.42 12.76
CA ALA A 605 3.19 -23.31 13.10
C ALA A 605 3.61 -24.25 11.95
N ASN A 606 4.88 -24.66 11.94
CA ASN A 606 5.46 -25.59 10.96
C ASN A 606 5.29 -25.13 9.49
N ASN A 607 5.34 -23.83 9.23
CA ASN A 607 5.31 -23.24 7.88
C ASN A 607 6.72 -22.94 7.38
N THR A 608 6.92 -22.92 6.06
CA THR A 608 8.22 -22.61 5.42
C THR A 608 8.12 -21.34 4.59
N ILE A 609 8.90 -20.31 4.94
CA ILE A 609 9.04 -19.05 4.23
C ILE A 609 10.43 -19.02 3.59
N ALA A 610 10.55 -19.30 2.28
CA ALA A 610 11.85 -19.49 1.65
C ALA A 610 12.07 -18.80 0.31
N ASN A 611 13.23 -18.17 0.09
CA ASN A 611 13.60 -17.54 -1.17
C ASN A 611 12.61 -16.45 -1.65
N ASN A 612 11.96 -15.71 -0.74
CA ASN A 612 11.07 -14.60 -1.10
C ASN A 612 11.83 -13.27 -1.13
N ASN A 613 11.40 -12.35 -2.00
CA ASN A 613 11.92 -10.99 -2.09
C ASN A 613 10.98 -10.03 -1.36
N LEU A 614 11.37 -9.59 -0.17
CA LEU A 614 10.53 -8.80 0.74
C LEU A 614 11.16 -7.41 0.89
N TYR A 615 10.57 -6.42 0.22
CA TYR A 615 11.16 -5.10 0.03
C TYR A 615 10.18 -3.99 0.44
N GLY A 616 10.64 -3.04 1.26
CA GLY A 616 9.91 -1.80 1.54
C GLY A 616 8.51 -1.96 2.14
N ASN A 617 8.23 -3.09 2.79
CA ASN A 617 6.99 -3.27 3.55
C ASN A 617 7.03 -2.38 4.80
N ARG A 618 5.90 -1.73 5.10
CA ARG A 618 5.80 -0.48 5.86
C ARG A 618 6.19 -0.62 7.34
N ASN A 619 5.86 -1.77 7.96
CA ASN A 619 6.17 -2.08 9.35
C ASN A 619 7.22 -3.20 9.47
N ASN A 620 7.03 -4.36 8.84
CA ASN A 620 7.98 -5.48 8.94
C ASN A 620 8.07 -6.24 7.61
N GLN A 621 9.23 -6.81 7.27
CA GLN A 621 9.30 -7.70 6.10
C GLN A 621 8.66 -9.05 6.44
N ILE A 622 8.90 -9.58 7.64
CA ILE A 622 8.20 -10.74 8.22
C ILE A 622 7.79 -10.42 9.67
N TRP A 623 6.55 -10.73 10.04
CA TRP A 623 6.03 -10.63 11.41
C TRP A 623 5.49 -11.98 11.89
N MET A 624 5.94 -12.43 13.06
CA MET A 624 5.38 -13.60 13.75
C MET A 624 4.68 -13.14 15.03
N GLN A 625 3.42 -13.51 15.19
CA GLN A 625 2.55 -12.99 16.24
C GLN A 625 1.80 -14.13 16.94
N GLU A 626 1.99 -14.23 18.25
CA GLU A 626 1.36 -15.21 19.11
C GLU A 626 0.46 -14.53 20.13
N THR A 627 -0.83 -14.84 20.04
CA THR A 627 -1.88 -14.30 20.91
C THR A 627 -2.56 -15.39 21.76
N SER A 628 -2.26 -16.67 21.50
CA SER A 628 -2.82 -17.84 22.19
C SER A 628 -1.83 -19.01 22.33
N ASN A 629 -2.22 -19.98 23.16
CA ASN A 629 -1.58 -21.28 23.35
C ASN A 629 -2.64 -22.42 23.38
N ASN A 630 -3.64 -22.31 22.50
CA ASN A 630 -4.85 -23.13 22.44
C ASN A 630 -4.59 -24.52 21.82
N ASN A 631 -3.68 -24.62 20.85
CA ASN A 631 -3.31 -25.87 20.18
C ASN A 631 -2.06 -26.50 20.81
N ASN A 632 -1.14 -25.69 21.31
CA ASN A 632 0.08 -26.11 22.01
C ASN A 632 0.25 -25.26 23.29
N PRO A 633 0.26 -25.87 24.50
CA PRO A 633 0.32 -25.12 25.76
C PRO A 633 1.61 -24.30 25.94
N ASN A 634 2.66 -24.60 25.17
CA ASN A 634 3.94 -23.86 25.19
C ASN A 634 3.94 -22.61 24.29
N GLY A 635 2.90 -22.42 23.47
CA GLY A 635 2.83 -21.38 22.44
C GLY A 635 2.36 -21.96 21.10
N ASP A 636 1.41 -21.29 20.44
CA ASP A 636 0.85 -21.73 19.14
C ASP A 636 1.74 -21.36 17.94
N VAL A 637 2.75 -20.49 18.10
CA VAL A 637 3.71 -20.15 17.03
C VAL A 637 5.00 -20.92 17.24
N TYR A 638 5.19 -22.02 16.50
CA TYR A 638 6.37 -22.87 16.65
C TYR A 638 6.80 -23.58 15.35
N GLY A 639 8.09 -23.95 15.28
CA GLY A 639 8.61 -24.86 14.26
C GLY A 639 8.60 -24.32 12.83
N ASN A 640 8.36 -23.03 12.63
CA ASN A 640 8.43 -22.41 11.31
C ASN A 640 9.89 -22.36 10.81
N VAL A 641 10.09 -22.21 9.51
CA VAL A 641 11.42 -22.15 8.87
C VAL A 641 11.49 -20.94 7.95
N VAL A 642 12.54 -20.13 8.08
CA VAL A 642 12.78 -18.93 7.28
C VAL A 642 14.15 -19.04 6.61
N ASN A 643 14.18 -19.35 5.32
CA ASN A 643 15.42 -19.75 4.62
C ASN A 643 15.68 -18.99 3.31
N GLY A 644 16.84 -18.38 3.14
CA GLY A 644 17.28 -17.83 1.85
C GLY A 644 16.48 -16.63 1.33
N ASN A 645 15.72 -15.92 2.17
CA ASN A 645 14.91 -14.78 1.74
C ASN A 645 15.78 -13.53 1.57
N LEU A 646 15.43 -12.66 0.61
CA LEU A 646 16.00 -11.33 0.47
C LEU A 646 15.12 -10.33 1.23
N ILE A 647 15.67 -9.67 2.24
CA ILE A 647 14.95 -8.90 3.25
C ILE A 647 15.47 -7.47 3.27
N ALA A 648 14.66 -6.53 2.80
CA ALA A 648 15.05 -5.13 2.60
C ALA A 648 14.02 -4.14 3.19
N PRO A 649 14.06 -3.86 4.50
CA PRO A 649 13.34 -2.71 5.06
C PRO A 649 13.91 -1.39 4.50
N THR A 650 13.04 -0.45 4.13
CA THR A 650 13.42 0.84 3.52
C THR A 650 13.03 2.05 4.36
N SER A 651 12.63 1.86 5.61
CA SER A 651 12.29 2.95 6.55
C SER A 651 12.88 2.69 7.95
N ALA A 652 13.16 3.77 8.68
CA ALA A 652 13.73 3.70 10.03
C ALA A 652 12.78 3.01 11.04
N THR A 653 11.48 3.04 10.77
CA THR A 653 10.46 2.39 11.60
C THR A 653 10.29 0.91 11.29
N ALA A 654 10.73 0.44 10.11
CA ALA A 654 10.55 -0.96 9.71
C ALA A 654 11.57 -1.92 10.34
N THR A 655 11.27 -3.22 10.28
CA THR A 655 12.21 -4.31 10.61
C THR A 655 12.34 -5.31 9.46
N GLY A 656 13.38 -6.15 9.51
CA GLY A 656 13.38 -7.43 8.79
C GLY A 656 12.39 -8.41 9.44
N PHE A 657 12.61 -8.70 10.72
CA PHE A 657 11.77 -9.56 11.55
C PHE A 657 11.20 -8.83 12.77
N MET A 658 9.91 -9.03 13.01
CA MET A 658 9.29 -8.83 14.31
C MET A 658 8.80 -10.16 14.86
N HIS A 659 9.12 -10.46 16.11
CA HIS A 659 8.42 -11.47 16.91
C HIS A 659 7.54 -10.78 17.97
N THR A 660 6.34 -11.28 18.20
CA THR A 660 5.44 -10.76 19.23
C THR A 660 4.75 -11.94 19.93
N THR A 661 4.81 -11.99 21.26
CA THR A 661 4.04 -12.96 22.06
C THR A 661 3.38 -12.27 23.25
N THR A 662 2.12 -12.60 23.51
CA THR A 662 1.46 -12.29 24.80
C THR A 662 1.60 -13.41 25.83
N ILE A 663 2.20 -14.55 25.46
CA ILE A 663 2.18 -15.79 26.24
C ILE A 663 3.43 -15.93 27.13
N LYS A 664 4.64 -16.00 26.53
CA LYS A 664 5.85 -16.28 27.30
C LYS A 664 7.14 -15.76 26.64
N ASN A 665 7.63 -16.45 25.62
CA ASN A 665 8.87 -16.15 24.92
C ASN A 665 8.73 -16.58 23.46
N THR A 666 9.69 -16.17 22.64
CA THR A 666 9.68 -16.41 21.19
C THR A 666 10.83 -17.35 20.82
N ASP A 667 11.13 -18.35 21.66
CA ASP A 667 12.23 -19.31 21.46
C ASP A 667 11.89 -20.36 20.38
N ALA A 668 10.63 -20.83 20.35
CA ALA A 668 10.20 -21.91 19.46
C ALA A 668 9.76 -21.44 18.06
N PHE A 669 9.61 -20.13 17.87
CA PHE A 669 8.89 -19.49 16.75
C PHE A 669 9.34 -19.99 15.38
N ALA A 670 10.63 -19.86 15.08
CA ALA A 670 11.20 -20.26 13.80
C ALA A 670 12.71 -20.56 13.86
N LYS A 671 13.16 -21.41 12.95
CA LYS A 671 14.57 -21.54 12.55
C LYS A 671 14.86 -20.66 11.33
N TYR A 672 16.11 -20.22 11.22
CA TYR A 672 16.60 -19.27 10.22
C TYR A 672 17.85 -19.84 9.54
N ASP A 673 18.02 -19.68 8.23
CA ASP A 673 19.32 -19.86 7.55
C ASP A 673 19.40 -19.10 6.20
N TYR A 674 20.62 -18.83 5.70
CA TYR A 674 20.92 -18.21 4.40
C TYR A 674 20.19 -16.89 4.05
N ASN A 675 19.52 -16.22 4.99
CA ASN A 675 18.76 -15.00 4.68
C ASN A 675 19.71 -13.82 4.40
N VAL A 676 19.34 -12.96 3.45
CA VAL A 676 20.19 -11.84 3.02
C VAL A 676 19.49 -10.50 3.29
N TYR A 677 20.19 -9.62 3.99
CA TYR A 677 19.62 -8.42 4.59
C TYR A 677 20.19 -7.13 3.97
N PHE A 678 19.31 -6.19 3.63
CA PHE A 678 19.71 -4.82 3.36
C PHE A 678 19.62 -3.98 4.64
N ASP A 679 20.79 -3.72 5.22
CA ASP A 679 20.98 -3.19 6.57
C ASP A 679 21.89 -1.94 6.62
N ARG A 680 22.32 -1.44 5.46
CA ARG A 680 23.23 -0.28 5.32
C ARG A 680 22.63 1.05 5.79
N ILE A 681 21.33 1.27 5.55
CA ILE A 681 20.65 2.51 5.96
C ILE A 681 20.09 2.35 7.38
N TYR A 682 19.56 1.17 7.70
CA TYR A 682 18.96 0.84 8.99
C TYR A 682 19.44 -0.56 9.43
N SER A 683 20.33 -0.61 10.41
CA SER A 683 21.02 -1.85 10.82
C SER A 683 20.15 -2.86 11.58
N ARG A 684 18.84 -2.58 11.75
CA ARG A 684 17.93 -3.37 12.60
C ARG A 684 17.29 -4.53 11.83
N ILE A 685 17.88 -5.70 11.98
CA ILE A 685 17.41 -6.95 11.38
C ILE A 685 16.17 -7.48 12.12
N GLY A 686 16.29 -7.66 13.43
CA GLY A 686 15.28 -8.30 14.26
C GLY A 686 14.80 -7.40 15.41
N ALA A 687 13.56 -7.61 15.83
CA ALA A 687 13.00 -7.07 17.05
C ALA A 687 12.05 -8.11 17.68
N GLU A 688 11.95 -8.10 19.01
CA GLU A 688 10.98 -8.92 19.72
C GLU A 688 10.14 -8.07 20.67
N SER A 689 8.92 -8.54 20.95
CA SER A 689 8.03 -8.00 21.97
C SER A 689 7.45 -9.16 22.77
N THR A 690 7.80 -9.21 24.06
CA THR A 690 7.39 -10.24 25.02
C THR A 690 6.79 -9.56 26.25
N PRO A 691 6.09 -10.28 27.16
CA PRO A 691 5.50 -9.67 28.36
C PRO A 691 6.52 -9.02 29.33
N THR A 692 7.81 -9.27 29.17
CA THR A 692 8.87 -8.78 30.09
C THR A 692 10.03 -8.06 29.40
N THR A 693 10.23 -8.23 28.09
CA THR A 693 11.36 -7.64 27.34
C THR A 693 10.97 -7.25 25.91
N ALA A 694 11.63 -6.23 25.35
CA ALA A 694 11.48 -5.82 23.96
C ALA A 694 12.85 -5.54 23.26
N PRO A 695 13.71 -6.57 23.09
CA PRO A 695 15.03 -6.41 22.50
C PRO A 695 14.99 -6.11 20.98
N GLN A 696 16.03 -5.46 20.48
CA GLN A 696 16.27 -5.20 19.05
C GLN A 696 17.70 -5.64 18.69
N PHE A 697 17.88 -6.12 17.46
CA PHE A 697 19.10 -6.81 17.03
C PHE A 697 19.57 -6.31 15.66
N ASN A 698 20.85 -5.95 15.57
CA ASN A 698 21.57 -5.93 14.30
C ASN A 698 21.95 -7.36 13.85
N LEU A 699 22.54 -7.54 12.67
CA LEU A 699 22.84 -8.88 12.14
C LEU A 699 23.77 -9.71 13.04
N GLN A 700 24.81 -9.10 13.61
CA GLN A 700 25.75 -9.80 14.51
C GLN A 700 25.06 -10.18 15.83
N GLN A 701 24.30 -9.25 16.41
CA GLN A 701 23.49 -9.49 17.62
C GLN A 701 22.41 -10.54 17.38
N TRP A 702 21.84 -10.57 16.17
CA TRP A 702 20.88 -11.59 15.77
C TRP A 702 21.57 -12.96 15.76
N LYS A 703 22.63 -13.16 14.96
CA LYS A 703 23.38 -14.44 14.92
C LYS A 703 23.92 -14.93 16.26
N ALA A 704 24.13 -14.03 17.23
CA ALA A 704 24.60 -14.35 18.58
C ALA A 704 23.48 -14.48 19.62
N ALA A 705 22.21 -14.34 19.25
CA ALA A 705 21.10 -14.32 20.20
C ALA A 705 20.90 -15.68 20.88
N PRO A 706 20.86 -15.75 22.22
CA PRO A 706 20.50 -16.95 22.94
C PRO A 706 18.98 -17.06 23.13
N THR A 707 18.51 -18.30 23.24
CA THR A 707 17.19 -18.64 23.80
C THR A 707 17.09 -18.22 25.27
N SER A 708 15.88 -18.25 25.84
CA SER A 708 15.72 -18.07 27.29
C SER A 708 16.42 -19.13 28.16
N THR A 709 16.97 -20.21 27.57
CA THR A 709 17.77 -21.23 28.25
C THR A 709 19.29 -21.12 27.99
N GLY A 710 19.73 -20.13 27.22
CA GLY A 710 21.15 -19.90 26.90
C GLY A 710 21.69 -20.70 25.70
N ALA A 711 20.90 -21.60 25.10
CA ALA A 711 21.26 -22.25 23.84
C ALA A 711 21.20 -21.26 22.65
N PRO A 712 22.01 -21.41 21.59
CA PRO A 712 21.89 -20.61 20.37
C PRO A 712 20.46 -20.68 19.80
N ARG A 713 19.88 -19.52 19.47
CA ARG A 713 18.44 -19.40 19.17
C ARG A 713 18.09 -19.54 17.70
N ASN A 714 18.93 -18.96 16.86
CA ASN A 714 18.69 -18.74 15.45
C ASN A 714 19.89 -19.26 14.66
N GLU A 715 19.63 -20.28 13.85
CA GLU A 715 20.66 -21.00 13.09
C GLU A 715 21.09 -20.25 11.82
N ASP A 716 20.92 -18.92 11.78
CA ASP A 716 21.19 -18.04 10.63
C ASP A 716 22.70 -17.81 10.39
N VAL A 717 23.49 -18.85 10.61
CA VAL A 717 24.95 -18.83 10.56
C VAL A 717 25.45 -18.45 9.17
N HIS A 718 24.74 -18.81 8.11
CA HIS A 718 25.04 -18.41 6.73
C HIS A 718 24.33 -17.10 6.28
N GLY A 719 23.49 -16.48 7.12
CA GLY A 719 22.83 -15.22 6.78
C GLY A 719 23.82 -14.08 6.53
N ALA A 720 23.52 -13.15 5.63
CA ALA A 720 24.48 -12.13 5.15
C ALA A 720 23.88 -10.73 5.11
N GLY A 721 24.67 -9.70 5.47
CA GLY A 721 24.24 -8.30 5.45
C GLY A 721 24.99 -7.47 4.40
N ALA A 722 24.32 -6.52 3.77
CA ALA A 722 24.98 -5.54 2.90
C ALA A 722 26.02 -4.68 3.66
N SER A 723 25.86 -4.51 4.97
CA SER A 723 26.83 -3.88 5.89
C SER A 723 28.09 -4.72 6.13
N GLN A 724 28.04 -6.04 5.89
CA GLN A 724 29.21 -6.93 6.05
C GLN A 724 30.20 -6.84 4.88
N LEU A 725 29.90 -6.06 3.84
CA LEU A 725 30.91 -5.60 2.90
C LEU A 725 31.68 -4.42 3.54
N PRO A 726 32.97 -4.57 3.87
CA PRO A 726 33.75 -3.54 4.58
C PRO A 726 33.79 -2.23 3.77
N MET A 727 33.10 -1.20 4.28
CA MET A 727 32.89 0.07 3.58
C MET A 727 32.66 1.25 4.51
N ALA A 728 33.35 2.35 4.23
CA ALA A 728 33.20 3.61 4.93
C ALA A 728 31.80 4.19 4.67
N SER A 729 31.18 4.72 5.71
CA SER A 729 29.84 5.32 5.61
C SER A 729 29.86 6.72 4.99
N TYR A 730 31.03 7.36 4.91
CA TYR A 730 31.26 8.67 4.29
C TYR A 730 32.68 8.75 3.71
N GLN A 731 32.91 9.76 2.88
CA GLN A 731 34.22 10.13 2.33
C GLN A 731 34.65 11.46 2.92
N VAL A 732 35.93 11.64 3.22
CA VAL A 732 36.48 12.92 3.68
C VAL A 732 36.68 13.84 2.47
N THR A 733 36.06 15.02 2.48
CA THR A 733 36.03 15.94 1.32
C THR A 733 36.83 17.23 1.53
N GLY A 734 37.52 17.38 2.66
CA GLY A 734 38.37 18.53 2.95
C GLY A 734 39.30 18.32 4.15
N SER A 735 40.22 19.26 4.35
CA SER A 735 41.18 19.25 5.47
C SER A 735 40.55 19.68 6.80
N ASN A 736 41.25 19.39 7.90
CA ASN A 736 40.89 19.87 9.24
C ASN A 736 40.70 21.40 9.28
N ILE A 737 39.55 21.87 9.75
CA ILE A 737 39.21 23.30 9.90
C ILE A 737 39.49 23.86 11.29
N VAL A 738 39.82 23.03 12.28
CA VAL A 738 40.10 23.46 13.67
C VAL A 738 41.49 24.10 13.77
N PRO A 739 41.61 25.40 14.11
CA PRO A 739 42.90 26.06 14.19
C PRO A 739 43.73 25.54 15.38
N ASN A 740 44.97 25.12 15.10
CA ASN A 740 45.95 24.67 16.10
C ASN A 740 45.44 23.53 17.02
N GLY A 741 44.64 22.60 16.48
CA GLY A 741 44.01 21.51 17.26
C GLY A 741 44.97 20.48 17.88
N ASN A 742 46.22 20.45 17.44
CA ASN A 742 47.31 19.58 17.96
C ASN A 742 48.28 20.31 18.91
N PHE A 743 48.00 21.59 19.23
CA PHE A 743 48.80 22.43 20.13
C PHE A 743 50.29 22.55 19.79
N VAL A 744 50.70 22.28 18.54
CA VAL A 744 52.10 22.46 18.10
C VAL A 744 52.51 23.93 18.26
N ASN A 745 51.66 24.87 17.83
CA ASN A 745 51.90 26.32 17.84
C ASN A 745 51.52 26.99 19.18
N GLY A 746 51.80 26.33 20.31
CA GLY A 746 51.39 26.84 21.62
C GLY A 746 49.90 26.62 21.89
N THR A 747 49.35 27.41 22.81
CA THR A 747 47.89 27.56 23.02
C THR A 747 47.26 28.59 22.08
N THR A 748 47.99 29.07 21.07
CA THR A 748 47.57 30.14 20.15
C THR A 748 46.22 29.83 19.51
N GLY A 749 45.31 30.81 19.53
CA GLY A 749 43.94 30.70 19.02
C GLY A 749 42.94 30.15 20.03
N TRP A 750 43.36 29.36 21.01
CA TRP A 750 42.48 28.81 22.07
C TRP A 750 42.38 29.77 23.27
N ALA A 751 41.25 29.73 23.98
CA ALA A 751 41.04 30.54 25.18
C ALA A 751 40.16 29.83 26.22
N THR A 752 40.25 30.29 27.47
CA THR A 752 39.46 29.80 28.60
C THR A 752 38.47 30.86 29.10
N TRP A 753 37.42 30.42 29.80
CA TRP A 753 36.49 31.29 30.50
C TRP A 753 36.03 30.63 31.82
N ALA A 754 35.79 31.46 32.83
CA ALA A 754 35.22 31.04 34.12
C ALA A 754 34.41 32.19 34.73
N ALA A 755 33.35 31.85 35.47
CA ALA A 755 32.44 32.85 36.06
C ALA A 755 32.98 33.54 37.33
N ALA A 756 34.01 32.98 37.98
CA ALA A 756 34.59 33.52 39.22
C ALA A 756 36.09 33.17 39.35
N ASN A 757 36.76 33.83 40.29
CA ASN A 757 38.17 33.58 40.60
C ASN A 757 38.37 32.39 41.56
N PRO A 758 39.52 31.68 41.52
CA PRO A 758 40.61 31.83 40.53
C PRO A 758 40.14 31.48 39.12
N ALA A 759 40.68 32.14 38.11
CA ALA A 759 40.32 31.88 36.71
C ALA A 759 40.78 30.48 36.25
N ALA A 760 40.10 29.92 35.24
CA ALA A 760 40.48 28.64 34.65
C ALA A 760 41.78 28.76 33.83
N THR A 761 42.71 27.85 34.05
CA THR A 761 44.03 27.85 33.43
C THR A 761 44.10 26.88 32.26
N MET A 762 44.89 27.22 31.25
CA MET A 762 45.28 26.33 30.16
C MET A 762 46.79 26.39 29.99
N LEU A 763 47.45 25.24 30.08
CA LEU A 763 48.89 25.07 29.94
C LEU A 763 49.18 24.07 28.82
N ARG A 764 50.09 24.41 27.90
CA ARG A 764 50.63 23.44 26.95
C ARG A 764 51.61 22.51 27.66
N GLN A 765 51.42 21.21 27.52
CA GLN A 765 52.31 20.18 28.02
C GLN A 765 52.81 19.29 26.88
N SER A 766 53.94 18.62 27.09
CA SER A 766 54.39 17.52 26.24
C SER A 766 53.61 16.27 26.61
N CYS A 767 52.95 15.65 25.63
CA CYS A 767 52.00 14.56 25.82
C CYS A 767 52.26 13.51 24.74
N THR A 768 51.91 12.24 24.92
CA THR A 768 52.23 11.20 23.93
C THR A 768 51.04 10.90 23.03
N PRO A 769 51.11 11.12 21.70
CA PRO A 769 52.19 11.77 20.94
C PRO A 769 52.10 13.31 20.90
N GLY A 770 53.25 13.99 20.80
CA GLY A 770 53.34 15.44 20.58
C GLY A 770 53.08 16.33 21.80
N TYR A 771 52.00 17.13 21.74
CA TYR A 771 51.66 18.17 22.71
C TYR A 771 50.16 18.15 23.00
N CYS A 772 49.77 18.62 24.19
CA CYS A 772 48.37 18.76 24.56
C CYS A 772 48.12 19.99 25.43
N ALA A 773 46.87 20.46 25.48
CA ALA A 773 46.43 21.45 26.45
C ALA A 773 45.95 20.74 27.73
N GLN A 774 46.63 20.99 28.85
CA GLN A 774 46.08 20.77 30.19
C GLN A 774 45.20 21.97 30.55
N PHE A 775 43.90 21.75 30.71
CA PHE A 775 42.93 22.74 31.15
C PHE A 775 42.42 22.38 32.55
N ALA A 776 42.59 23.29 33.51
CA ALA A 776 42.09 23.13 34.88
C ALA A 776 41.04 24.19 35.19
N ALA A 777 39.86 23.73 35.63
CA ALA A 777 38.76 24.60 36.00
C ALA A 777 39.03 25.37 37.29
N GLY A 778 38.60 26.63 37.30
CA GLY A 778 38.89 27.60 38.36
C GLY A 778 37.98 27.48 39.59
N GLY A 779 37.70 28.61 40.23
CA GLY A 779 36.77 28.71 41.36
C GLY A 779 35.29 28.57 40.99
N ALA A 780 34.97 28.52 39.70
CA ALA A 780 33.63 28.29 39.17
C ALA A 780 33.65 27.27 38.03
N SER A 781 32.46 26.80 37.63
CA SER A 781 32.27 26.06 36.39
C SER A 781 32.91 26.82 35.22
N SER A 782 33.71 26.13 34.42
CA SER A 782 34.66 26.71 33.48
C SER A 782 34.53 26.09 32.08
N SER A 783 34.96 26.85 31.06
CA SER A 783 34.95 26.45 29.65
C SER A 783 36.30 26.69 28.97
N LEU A 784 36.59 25.89 27.95
CA LEU A 784 37.73 25.97 27.04
C LEU A 784 37.21 25.98 25.60
N PHE A 785 37.72 26.83 24.72
CA PHE A 785 37.24 26.91 23.34
C PHE A 785 38.34 27.22 22.31
N THR A 786 38.08 26.79 21.07
CA THR A 786 38.96 26.98 19.90
C THR A 786 38.98 28.42 19.40
N GLY A 787 39.92 28.70 18.50
CA GLY A 787 39.79 29.80 17.55
C GLY A 787 38.64 29.59 16.56
N PHE A 788 38.34 30.62 15.76
CA PHE A 788 37.19 30.61 14.86
C PHE A 788 37.45 29.85 13.55
N PHE A 789 36.45 29.11 13.09
CA PHE A 789 36.40 28.37 11.81
C PHE A 789 35.01 28.51 11.16
N PRO A 790 34.85 28.22 9.84
CA PRO A 790 33.55 28.32 9.17
C PRO A 790 32.73 27.03 9.26
N ILE A 791 31.40 27.12 9.18
CA ILE A 791 30.49 25.98 8.94
C ILE A 791 29.49 26.36 7.84
N VAL A 792 29.04 25.40 7.06
CA VAL A 792 28.05 25.56 5.98
C VAL A 792 26.78 24.76 6.30
N GLN A 793 25.62 25.37 6.09
CA GLN A 793 24.31 24.74 6.28
C GLN A 793 24.14 23.52 5.34
N GLY A 794 23.70 22.40 5.89
CA GLY A 794 23.50 21.14 5.16
C GLY A 794 24.78 20.34 4.87
N GLN A 795 25.97 20.94 5.04
CA GLN A 795 27.23 20.23 4.92
C GLN A 795 27.42 19.29 6.13
N TRP A 796 27.89 18.07 5.87
CA TRP A 796 28.23 17.11 6.92
C TRP A 796 29.69 17.24 7.33
N TYR A 797 29.96 17.02 8.61
CA TYR A 797 31.28 17.10 9.22
C TYR A 797 31.52 15.92 10.15
N ARG A 798 32.75 15.43 10.18
CA ARG A 798 33.26 14.54 11.23
C ARG A 798 34.11 15.37 12.18
N LEU A 799 33.87 15.21 13.48
CA LEU A 799 34.74 15.68 14.57
C LEU A 799 35.53 14.49 15.11
N SER A 800 36.82 14.63 15.33
CA SER A 800 37.61 13.71 16.19
C SER A 800 38.50 14.49 17.15
N VAL A 801 38.71 13.94 18.35
CA VAL A 801 39.51 14.59 19.41
C VAL A 801 40.05 13.56 20.39
N ASP A 802 41.30 13.75 20.84
CA ASP A 802 41.89 12.96 21.91
C ASP A 802 41.66 13.66 23.24
N VAL A 803 41.11 12.94 24.23
CA VAL A 803 40.78 13.48 25.56
C VAL A 803 41.22 12.52 26.67
N MET A 804 41.71 13.10 27.77
CA MET A 804 41.95 12.45 29.07
C MET A 804 41.46 13.38 30.18
N THR A 805 40.91 12.87 31.27
CA THR A 805 40.37 13.67 32.39
C THR A 805 41.09 13.38 33.71
N GLY A 806 41.02 14.33 34.65
CA GLY A 806 41.61 14.17 35.99
C GLY A 806 40.94 13.08 36.83
N THR A 807 39.66 12.78 36.56
CA THR A 807 38.90 11.68 37.17
C THR A 807 38.15 10.87 36.11
N ASP A 808 37.95 9.58 36.37
CA ASP A 808 37.14 8.72 35.51
C ASP A 808 35.65 9.06 35.66
N GLY A 809 34.88 8.93 34.57
CA GLY A 809 33.45 9.25 34.55
C GLY A 809 33.12 10.74 34.47
N GLN A 810 34.13 11.63 34.49
CA GLN A 810 33.94 13.06 34.33
C GLN A 810 33.23 13.37 33.01
N LYS A 811 32.12 14.09 33.05
CA LYS A 811 31.42 14.55 31.83
C LYS A 811 32.15 15.74 31.22
N VAL A 812 32.32 15.68 29.91
CA VAL A 812 32.96 16.72 29.09
C VAL A 812 32.01 17.01 27.92
N PRO A 813 31.02 17.90 28.09
CA PRO A 813 30.18 18.42 27.00
C PRO A 813 31.02 19.09 25.90
N LEU A 814 30.61 18.94 24.65
CA LEU A 814 31.19 19.64 23.49
C LEU A 814 30.08 20.30 22.67
N TYR A 815 30.29 21.57 22.31
CA TYR A 815 29.36 22.34 21.49
C TYR A 815 30.11 22.99 20.32
N VAL A 816 29.64 22.79 19.10
CA VAL A 816 30.11 23.53 17.91
C VAL A 816 29.11 24.64 17.66
N ARG A 817 29.49 25.90 17.89
CA ARG A 817 28.55 27.03 18.02
C ARG A 817 29.06 28.36 17.47
N ARG A 818 28.10 29.21 17.03
CA ARG A 818 28.34 30.58 16.52
C ARG A 818 28.96 31.47 17.62
N SER A 819 29.76 32.47 17.24
CA SER A 819 30.40 33.38 18.20
C SER A 819 30.56 34.80 17.65
N GLY A 820 29.94 35.79 18.32
CA GLY A 820 29.65 37.11 17.73
C GLY A 820 28.49 37.02 16.71
N GLY A 821 27.83 38.10 16.31
CA GLY A 821 27.87 39.47 16.85
C GLY A 821 26.52 40.19 16.67
N GLY A 822 26.23 41.20 17.47
CA GLY A 822 24.89 41.83 17.49
C GLY A 822 23.88 40.99 18.28
N THR A 823 22.71 40.69 17.69
CA THR A 823 21.67 39.85 18.32
C THR A 823 21.97 38.34 18.26
N ASN A 824 22.95 37.93 17.46
CA ASN A 824 23.27 36.53 17.23
C ASN A 824 24.03 35.95 18.44
N GLY A 825 23.53 34.84 19.00
CA GLY A 825 24.02 34.25 20.24
C GLY A 825 24.97 33.06 20.06
N TYR A 826 25.24 32.37 21.16
CA TYR A 826 26.04 31.12 21.21
C TYR A 826 25.22 29.88 20.84
N GLU A 827 24.47 29.93 19.74
CA GLU A 827 23.63 28.82 19.27
C GLU A 827 24.47 27.66 18.71
N SER A 828 24.04 26.42 18.96
CA SER A 828 24.65 25.24 18.33
C SER A 828 24.42 25.30 16.83
N VAL A 829 25.50 25.24 16.06
CA VAL A 829 25.45 25.08 14.59
C VAL A 829 25.66 23.63 14.16
N ALA A 830 25.75 22.70 15.12
CA ALA A 830 25.75 21.26 14.89
C ALA A 830 24.37 20.65 15.17
N SER A 831 23.97 19.70 14.32
CA SER A 831 22.69 18.98 14.41
C SER A 831 22.55 17.99 15.58
N ILE A 832 23.59 17.84 16.41
CA ILE A 832 23.61 16.98 17.60
C ILE A 832 24.32 17.66 18.78
N THR A 833 23.88 17.35 19.99
CA THR A 833 24.63 17.66 21.22
C THR A 833 25.69 16.58 21.45
N MET A 834 26.94 16.97 21.65
CA MET A 834 28.06 16.05 21.85
C MET A 834 28.52 16.05 23.32
N SER A 835 28.89 14.89 23.85
CA SER A 835 29.38 14.77 25.22
C SER A 835 30.27 13.54 25.39
N ILE A 836 31.45 13.75 25.96
CA ILE A 836 32.43 12.72 26.31
C ILE A 836 32.22 12.31 27.77
N THR A 837 32.46 11.02 28.06
CA THR A 837 32.63 10.50 29.43
C THR A 837 34.09 10.14 29.59
N GLY A 838 34.84 11.02 30.26
CA GLY A 838 36.29 10.99 30.32
C GLY A 838 36.87 9.87 31.19
N THR A 839 38.13 9.55 30.91
CA THR A 839 38.95 8.54 31.57
C THR A 839 40.32 9.13 31.91
N ARG A 840 40.98 8.61 32.94
CA ARG A 840 42.38 8.96 33.30
C ARG A 840 43.43 8.37 32.36
N THR A 841 42.99 7.75 31.26
CA THR A 841 43.78 7.34 30.11
C THR A 841 43.39 8.18 28.90
N TRP A 842 44.33 8.44 27.99
CA TRP A 842 43.97 9.01 26.69
C TRP A 842 43.00 8.11 25.94
N THR A 843 41.93 8.71 25.42
CA THR A 843 40.92 8.04 24.58
C THR A 843 40.61 8.96 23.41
N ARG A 844 40.63 8.41 22.18
CA ARG A 844 40.12 9.11 20.99
C ARG A 844 38.60 9.01 20.96
N TYR A 845 37.94 10.11 20.65
CA TYR A 845 36.49 10.18 20.44
C TYR A 845 36.23 10.73 19.05
N ASN A 846 35.16 10.28 18.40
CA ASN A 846 34.67 10.89 17.17
C ASN A 846 33.14 11.04 17.18
N PHE A 847 32.67 12.00 16.39
CA PHE A 847 31.25 12.36 16.24
C PHE A 847 31.01 12.78 14.79
N VAL A 848 29.77 12.64 14.31
CA VAL A 848 29.36 13.10 12.98
C VAL A 848 28.15 14.01 13.13
N PHE A 849 28.20 15.19 12.53
CA PHE A 849 27.13 16.21 12.62
C PHE A 849 26.91 16.90 11.27
N MET A 850 25.71 17.43 11.07
CA MET A 850 25.39 18.33 9.96
C MET A 850 25.43 19.78 10.45
N GLY A 851 25.98 20.68 9.64
CA GLY A 851 25.87 22.12 9.86
C GLY A 851 24.42 22.55 9.76
N THR A 852 23.86 23.15 10.81
CA THR A 852 22.47 23.65 10.80
C THR A 852 22.35 25.03 10.20
N GLU A 853 23.44 25.82 10.22
CA GLU A 853 23.51 27.20 9.73
C GLU A 853 24.81 27.45 8.97
N THR A 854 24.81 28.42 8.06
CA THR A 854 26.03 28.89 7.38
C THR A 854 26.61 30.06 8.17
N VAL A 855 27.85 29.92 8.61
CA VAL A 855 28.56 30.93 9.41
C VAL A 855 29.98 31.07 8.89
N ASN A 856 30.30 32.23 8.32
CA ASN A 856 31.63 32.57 7.84
C ASN A 856 32.52 33.09 8.98
N VAL A 857 33.85 33.02 8.81
CA VAL A 857 34.80 33.63 9.74
C VAL A 857 34.92 35.12 9.44
N ASN A 858 34.73 35.97 10.45
CA ASN A 858 34.68 37.44 10.34
C ASN A 858 33.68 37.95 9.30
N ASP A 859 32.44 37.46 9.34
CA ASP A 859 31.37 37.89 8.44
C ASP A 859 30.97 39.36 8.72
N PRO A 860 31.10 40.29 7.75
CA PRO A 860 30.80 41.70 7.98
C PRO A 860 29.30 42.02 7.91
N GLN A 861 28.44 41.09 7.45
CA GLN A 861 26.99 41.29 7.35
C GLN A 861 26.27 40.81 8.61
N THR A 862 26.62 39.63 9.12
CA THR A 862 26.06 39.09 10.38
C THR A 862 26.85 39.54 11.62
N LEU A 863 28.04 40.12 11.44
CA LEU A 863 29.02 40.44 12.49
C LEU A 863 29.54 39.20 13.25
N ASP A 864 29.34 38.00 12.69
CA ASP A 864 29.82 36.76 13.27
C ASP A 864 31.35 36.66 13.14
N LYS A 865 32.05 36.33 14.23
CA LYS A 865 33.50 36.07 14.18
C LYS A 865 33.80 34.70 13.58
N GLY A 866 32.81 33.82 13.58
CA GLY A 866 32.85 32.45 13.07
C GLY A 866 32.23 31.47 14.04
N VAL A 867 32.47 30.19 13.79
CA VAL A 867 32.11 29.07 14.67
C VAL A 867 33.32 28.71 15.52
N ARG A 868 33.08 28.22 16.74
CA ARG A 868 34.11 27.61 17.58
C ARG A 868 33.59 26.32 18.22
N MET A 869 34.51 25.45 18.63
CA MET A 869 34.23 24.28 19.45
C MET A 869 34.52 24.61 20.91
N ASP A 870 33.52 24.44 21.76
CA ASP A 870 33.55 24.77 23.18
C ASP A 870 33.39 23.49 24.01
N ILE A 871 34.36 23.24 24.89
CA ILE A 871 34.24 22.32 26.01
C ILE A 871 33.77 23.13 27.21
N GLU A 872 32.64 22.74 27.81
CA GLU A 872 31.97 23.54 28.85
C GLU A 872 31.64 22.75 30.11
N GLN A 873 31.18 23.46 31.14
CA GLN A 873 30.62 22.89 32.38
C GLN A 873 31.62 22.03 33.18
N ILE A 874 32.93 22.24 32.97
CA ILE A 874 33.98 21.58 33.74
C ILE A 874 33.99 22.20 35.14
N GLN A 875 33.75 21.37 36.17
CA GLN A 875 33.47 21.83 37.53
C GLN A 875 34.75 22.23 38.28
N PRO A 876 34.67 23.11 39.30
CA PRO A 876 35.83 23.55 40.07
C PRO A 876 36.76 22.41 40.51
N GLY A 877 38.07 22.57 40.26
CA GLY A 877 39.08 21.56 40.58
C GLY A 877 39.16 20.35 39.64
N GLN A 878 38.26 20.22 38.65
CA GLN A 878 38.41 19.24 37.58
C GLN A 878 39.48 19.67 36.55
N THR A 879 40.10 18.69 35.90
CA THR A 879 41.11 18.90 34.85
C THR A 879 40.73 18.08 33.61
N VAL A 880 40.91 18.66 32.43
CA VAL A 880 40.78 18.01 31.12
C VAL A 880 42.10 18.19 30.38
N TYR A 881 42.61 17.14 29.77
CA TYR A 881 43.73 17.19 28.83
C TYR A 881 43.18 16.88 27.45
N MET A 882 43.56 17.65 26.43
CA MET A 882 43.10 17.40 25.05
C MET A 882 44.17 17.67 23.99
N THR A 883 44.11 16.93 22.88
CA THR A 883 44.89 17.18 21.67
C THR A 883 44.21 16.61 20.43
N ASN A 884 44.84 16.78 19.27
CA ASN A 884 44.40 16.31 17.95
C ASN A 884 42.91 16.61 17.67
N ALA A 885 42.46 17.80 18.07
CA ALA A 885 41.12 18.28 17.76
C ALA A 885 41.01 18.55 16.25
N GLU A 886 40.10 17.83 15.61
CA GLU A 886 39.89 17.81 14.18
C GLU A 886 38.40 17.92 13.84
N ILE A 887 38.08 18.76 12.87
CA ILE A 887 36.78 18.78 12.20
C ILE A 887 37.05 18.79 10.70
N VAL A 888 36.58 17.77 9.97
CA VAL A 888 36.71 17.66 8.51
C VAL A 888 35.34 17.66 7.82
N PRO A 889 35.19 18.31 6.65
CA PRO A 889 34.03 18.11 5.79
C PRO A 889 33.96 16.67 5.27
N ILE A 890 32.76 16.09 5.18
CA ILE A 890 32.53 14.74 4.67
C ILE A 890 31.32 14.68 3.71
N THR A 891 31.22 13.63 2.88
CA THR A 891 29.97 13.30 2.18
C THR A 891 28.90 12.80 3.17
N SER A 892 27.61 12.93 2.83
CA SER A 892 26.54 12.43 3.71
C SER A 892 26.34 10.92 3.54
N MET A 893 26.15 10.21 4.66
CA MET A 893 25.94 8.76 4.67
C MET A 893 24.70 8.31 3.89
N SER A 894 23.73 9.21 3.69
CA SER A 894 22.49 8.97 2.93
C SER A 894 22.59 9.24 1.44
N SER A 895 23.69 9.83 0.95
CA SER A 895 23.87 10.13 -0.49
C SER A 895 24.54 8.99 -1.29
N THR A 896 25.20 8.07 -0.60
CA THR A 896 26.10 7.06 -1.21
C THR A 896 25.41 5.71 -1.45
N THR A 897 24.50 5.31 -0.56
CA THR A 897 23.78 4.03 -0.61
C THR A 897 22.28 4.25 -0.85
N ARG A 898 21.82 3.95 -2.06
CA ARG A 898 20.41 3.83 -2.47
C ARG A 898 20.07 2.36 -2.67
N SER A 899 18.83 1.96 -2.39
CA SER A 899 18.27 0.66 -2.79
C SER A 899 17.06 0.84 -3.72
N ASP A 900 16.82 -0.15 -4.58
CA ASP A 900 15.70 -0.21 -5.53
C ASP A 900 15.19 -1.65 -5.69
N LEU A 901 13.89 -1.80 -5.97
CA LEU A 901 13.26 -3.05 -6.37
C LEU A 901 13.04 -3.06 -7.89
N LEU A 902 13.71 -3.96 -8.60
CA LEU A 902 13.54 -4.16 -10.04
C LEU A 902 12.39 -5.14 -10.27
N LEU A 903 11.16 -4.62 -10.19
CA LEU A 903 9.93 -5.43 -10.24
C LEU A 903 9.41 -5.65 -11.67
N ASN A 904 9.15 -6.90 -12.03
CA ASN A 904 8.35 -7.25 -13.19
C ASN A 904 7.02 -7.91 -12.77
N ALA A 905 5.97 -7.10 -12.70
CA ALA A 905 4.59 -7.56 -12.48
C ALA A 905 3.93 -8.19 -13.74
N GLY A 906 4.64 -8.26 -14.88
CA GLY A 906 4.13 -8.83 -16.12
C GLY A 906 4.23 -10.36 -16.19
N PHE A 907 3.38 -10.97 -17.01
CA PHE A 907 3.35 -12.42 -17.28
C PHE A 907 4.38 -12.87 -18.35
N ALA A 908 5.28 -11.98 -18.76
CA ALA A 908 6.42 -12.26 -19.64
C ALA A 908 7.67 -11.55 -19.09
N SER A 909 8.86 -12.08 -19.37
CA SER A 909 10.12 -11.45 -18.91
C SER A 909 10.31 -10.06 -19.54
N ALA A 910 10.77 -9.11 -18.73
CA ALA A 910 10.93 -7.70 -19.11
C ALA A 910 12.40 -7.28 -19.01
N GLN A 911 12.78 -6.28 -19.81
CA GLN A 911 14.05 -5.56 -19.66
C GLN A 911 13.81 -4.31 -18.80
N ILE A 912 14.44 -4.23 -17.64
CA ILE A 912 14.32 -3.10 -16.71
C ILE A 912 15.61 -2.26 -16.80
N ASP A 913 15.45 -0.97 -17.04
CA ASP A 913 16.55 -0.02 -17.09
C ASP A 913 16.94 0.50 -15.70
N CYS A 914 18.15 1.04 -15.60
CA CYS A 914 18.68 1.63 -14.36
C CYS A 914 17.74 2.74 -13.82
N PRO A 915 17.26 2.63 -12.55
CA PRO A 915 16.30 3.58 -11.95
C PRO A 915 16.74 5.05 -11.96
N VAL A 916 18.05 5.30 -12.03
CA VAL A 916 18.64 6.65 -12.05
C VAL A 916 19.23 7.04 -13.41
N ARG A 917 19.02 6.29 -14.50
CA ARG A 917 19.66 6.63 -15.81
C ARG A 917 19.35 8.05 -16.28
N ALA A 918 18.16 8.56 -16.01
CA ALA A 918 17.76 9.91 -16.41
C ALA A 918 18.32 11.04 -15.51
N THR A 919 18.78 10.73 -14.30
CA THR A 919 19.15 11.73 -13.27
C THR A 919 20.62 11.64 -12.83
N SER A 920 21.20 10.44 -12.79
CA SER A 920 22.63 10.20 -12.59
C SER A 920 23.07 8.94 -13.36
N PRO A 921 23.43 9.07 -14.66
CA PRO A 921 23.85 7.94 -15.49
C PRO A 921 25.05 7.18 -14.94
N ALA A 922 26.01 7.89 -14.31
CA ALA A 922 27.22 7.29 -13.76
C ALA A 922 26.93 6.32 -12.59
N THR A 923 25.96 6.67 -11.73
CA THR A 923 25.54 5.84 -10.58
C THR A 923 25.00 4.48 -11.01
N CYS A 924 24.55 4.31 -12.26
CA CYS A 924 24.13 3.01 -12.79
C CYS A 924 25.23 1.93 -12.71
N ASN A 925 26.50 2.32 -12.82
CA ASN A 925 27.65 1.40 -12.73
C ASN A 925 27.93 0.93 -11.30
N ASN A 926 27.44 1.67 -10.29
CA ASN A 926 27.66 1.37 -8.87
C ASN A 926 26.61 0.38 -8.32
N TYR A 927 25.60 -0.01 -9.10
CA TYR A 927 24.59 -0.96 -8.62
C TYR A 927 25.13 -2.38 -8.54
N VAL A 928 24.89 -3.02 -7.39
CA VAL A 928 25.09 -4.46 -7.17
C VAL A 928 23.77 -5.11 -6.74
N ARG A 929 23.65 -6.42 -6.94
CA ARG A 929 22.51 -7.19 -6.43
C ARG A 929 22.63 -7.42 -4.93
N LEU A 930 21.52 -7.35 -4.20
CA LEU A 930 21.48 -7.74 -2.79
C LEU A 930 21.79 -9.24 -2.62
N ALA A 931 21.31 -10.09 -3.53
CA ALA A 931 21.38 -11.54 -3.41
C ALA A 931 22.82 -12.12 -3.35
N ASP A 932 23.77 -11.50 -4.04
CA ASP A 932 25.15 -12.02 -4.17
C ASP A 932 26.24 -10.95 -4.33
N ASN A 933 25.89 -9.66 -4.19
CA ASN A 933 26.80 -8.51 -4.36
C ASN A 933 27.49 -8.41 -5.74
N SER A 934 26.97 -9.10 -6.77
CA SER A 934 27.47 -9.01 -8.14
C SER A 934 27.04 -7.69 -8.82
N PRO A 935 27.87 -7.09 -9.70
CA PRO A 935 27.53 -5.88 -10.44
C PRO A 935 26.34 -6.04 -11.38
N VAL A 936 25.49 -5.01 -11.45
CA VAL A 936 24.31 -5.00 -12.32
C VAL A 936 24.67 -4.49 -13.71
N THR A 937 24.53 -5.36 -14.72
CA THR A 937 24.52 -4.95 -16.13
C THR A 937 23.12 -4.46 -16.51
N TRP A 938 23.05 -3.36 -17.27
CA TRP A 938 21.80 -2.70 -17.69
C TRP A 938 21.63 -2.70 -19.22
N PRO A 939 20.39 -2.84 -19.75
CA PRO A 939 19.17 -3.21 -19.03
C PRO A 939 19.27 -4.60 -18.41
N ARG A 940 18.56 -4.80 -17.29
CA ARG A 940 18.52 -6.09 -16.58
C ARG A 940 17.26 -6.84 -16.96
N THR A 941 17.42 -8.09 -17.41
CA THR A 941 16.29 -9.00 -17.66
C THR A 941 15.74 -9.50 -16.34
N ILE A 942 14.47 -9.22 -16.05
CA ILE A 942 13.72 -9.76 -14.92
C ILE A 942 12.63 -10.70 -15.44
N ASN A 943 12.52 -11.89 -14.87
CA ASN A 943 11.54 -12.89 -15.28
C ASN A 943 10.10 -12.45 -15.03
N ALA A 944 9.15 -13.10 -15.69
CA ALA A 944 7.72 -12.91 -15.42
C ALA A 944 7.41 -13.08 -13.92
N LEU A 945 6.57 -12.20 -13.36
CA LEU A 945 6.13 -12.22 -11.96
C LEU A 945 7.27 -12.39 -10.94
N SER A 946 8.34 -11.62 -11.15
CA SER A 946 9.58 -11.75 -10.39
C SER A 946 10.19 -10.38 -10.13
N SER A 947 11.24 -10.35 -9.30
CA SER A 947 12.00 -9.13 -9.02
C SER A 947 13.46 -9.44 -8.73
N ASP A 948 14.27 -8.39 -8.71
CA ASP A 948 15.59 -8.39 -8.10
C ASP A 948 15.70 -7.18 -7.16
N ILE A 949 16.43 -7.31 -6.06
CA ILE A 949 16.69 -6.19 -5.14
C ILE A 949 18.13 -5.75 -5.38
N VAL A 950 18.31 -4.47 -5.69
CA VAL A 950 19.62 -3.91 -6.03
C VAL A 950 19.92 -2.70 -5.15
N TYR A 951 21.21 -2.42 -4.93
CA TYR A 951 21.64 -1.24 -4.17
C TYR A 951 22.94 -0.67 -4.72
N THR A 952 23.18 0.63 -4.49
CA THR A 952 24.42 1.29 -4.92
C THR A 952 25.54 1.01 -3.92
N ARG A 953 26.69 0.63 -4.46
CA ARG A 953 27.95 0.39 -3.75
C ARG A 953 29.05 1.15 -4.47
N ASP A 954 29.48 2.28 -3.92
CA ASP A 954 30.60 3.04 -4.49
C ASP A 954 31.93 2.33 -4.20
N PRO A 955 32.72 1.91 -5.21
CA PRO A 955 34.00 1.24 -4.97
C PRO A 955 35.04 2.12 -4.26
N SER A 956 34.91 3.46 -4.35
CA SER A 956 35.81 4.40 -3.66
C SER A 956 35.52 4.54 -2.15
N LEU A 957 34.47 3.86 -1.66
CA LEU A 957 34.14 3.74 -0.24
C LEU A 957 34.42 2.33 0.33
N ALA A 958 35.22 1.50 -0.35
CA ALA A 958 35.79 0.29 0.27
C ALA A 958 36.68 0.68 1.48
N ASP A 959 36.59 -0.06 2.58
CA ASP A 959 37.21 0.19 3.89
C ASP A 959 37.53 -1.19 4.47
N THR A 960 38.73 -1.71 4.19
CA THR A 960 39.04 -3.14 4.28
C THR A 960 39.15 -3.65 5.72
N ASP A 961 39.47 -2.80 6.69
CA ASP A 961 39.55 -3.18 8.11
C ASP A 961 38.31 -2.81 8.95
N GLY A 962 37.47 -1.88 8.48
CA GLY A 962 36.20 -1.51 9.11
C GLY A 962 36.33 -0.41 10.16
N ASP A 963 37.31 0.48 10.07
CA ASP A 963 37.48 1.62 10.99
C ASP A 963 36.55 2.82 10.70
N GLY A 964 35.98 2.88 9.49
CA GLY A 964 35.10 3.94 9.03
C GLY A 964 35.73 4.95 8.04
N ILE A 965 36.99 4.78 7.64
CA ILE A 965 37.67 5.50 6.55
C ILE A 965 37.91 4.56 5.38
N SER A 966 37.74 5.05 4.14
CA SER A 966 37.95 4.21 2.96
C SER A 966 39.44 3.93 2.70
N ASP A 967 39.77 2.76 2.14
CA ASP A 967 41.10 2.33 1.66
C ASP A 967 41.81 3.38 0.77
N SER A 968 41.05 4.26 0.12
CA SER A 968 41.58 5.34 -0.74
C SER A 968 41.99 6.61 0.03
N GLN A 969 41.73 6.67 1.33
CA GLN A 969 41.94 7.81 2.24
C GLN A 969 42.59 7.40 3.57
N ASP A 970 42.57 6.12 3.92
CA ASP A 970 43.27 5.54 5.07
C ASP A 970 44.80 5.56 4.86
N LEU A 971 45.53 5.89 5.93
CA LEU A 971 46.99 5.88 6.00
C LEU A 971 47.51 4.92 7.07
N CYS A 972 46.63 4.24 7.81
CA CYS A 972 46.91 3.41 8.97
C CYS A 972 46.30 1.98 8.88
N PRO A 973 46.38 1.27 7.73
CA PRO A 973 45.60 0.07 7.47
C PRO A 973 45.87 -1.08 8.44
N GLY A 974 44.80 -1.77 8.82
CA GLY A 974 44.76 -2.77 9.88
C GLY A 974 44.34 -2.21 11.24
N THR A 975 43.69 -1.05 11.28
CA THR A 975 43.06 -0.53 12.49
C THR A 975 41.91 -1.48 12.91
N PRO A 976 41.81 -1.89 14.19
CA PRO A 976 40.74 -2.80 14.59
C PRO A 976 39.35 -2.14 14.48
N ALA A 977 38.45 -2.75 13.71
CA ALA A 977 37.08 -2.29 13.47
C ALA A 977 36.37 -1.76 14.73
N GLY A 978 35.73 -0.60 14.61
CA GLY A 978 35.07 0.08 15.74
C GLY A 978 36.00 0.83 16.70
N THR A 979 37.32 0.85 16.45
CA THR A 979 38.24 1.79 17.12
C THR A 979 37.93 3.22 16.68
N ALA A 980 37.99 4.18 17.60
CA ALA A 980 37.83 5.59 17.24
C ALA A 980 39.09 6.13 16.55
N VAL A 981 38.98 6.46 15.26
CA VAL A 981 40.07 6.98 14.43
C VAL A 981 39.92 8.47 14.09
N ASN A 982 40.99 9.06 13.53
CA ASN A 982 41.02 10.41 12.94
C ASN A 982 40.61 10.38 11.44
N ALA A 983 40.67 11.51 10.74
CA ALA A 983 40.35 11.60 9.31
C ALA A 983 41.27 10.81 8.35
N SER A 984 42.28 10.09 8.86
CA SER A 984 43.26 9.31 8.08
C SER A 984 43.34 7.84 8.52
N GLY A 985 42.30 7.31 9.18
CA GLY A 985 42.19 5.92 9.64
C GLY A 985 43.10 5.57 10.84
N CYS A 986 43.81 6.53 11.41
CA CYS A 986 44.71 6.25 12.52
C CYS A 986 43.95 6.24 13.85
N SER A 987 44.11 5.16 14.62
CA SER A 987 43.75 5.14 16.05
C SER A 987 44.66 6.05 16.88
N LEU A 988 44.39 6.15 18.19
CA LEU A 988 45.26 6.85 19.14
C LEU A 988 46.68 6.25 19.22
N THR A 989 46.83 4.95 18.92
CA THR A 989 48.09 4.19 19.02
C THR A 989 48.80 3.98 17.69
N GLN A 990 48.25 4.48 16.58
CA GLN A 990 48.85 4.45 15.25
C GLN A 990 49.23 5.86 14.79
N THR A 991 50.18 5.93 13.86
CA THR A 991 50.58 7.14 13.14
C THR A 991 50.69 6.83 11.65
N PRO A 992 50.36 7.79 10.75
CA PRO A 992 50.72 7.70 9.34
C PRO A 992 52.24 7.58 9.10
#